data_AF-A0A5E4IBX5-F1
#
_entry.id   AF-A0A5E4IBX5-F1
#
_cell.length_a   1.000
_cell.length_b   1.000
_cell.length_c   1.000
_cell.angle_alpha   90.00
_cell.angle_beta   90.00
_cell.angle_gamma   90.00
#
_symmetry.space_group_name_H-M   'P 1'
#
loop_
_entity.id
_entity.type
_entity.pdbx_description
1 polymer ?
#
loop_
_entity_poly.entity_id
_entity_poly.type
_entity_poly.pdbx_seq_one_letter_code
_entity_poly.pdbx_strand_id
1 'polypeptide(L)'
;MDISKTKMICVFIIGLFIWTSFAPGMNFKAELSSKQSKNIPLFYESNHGQKSINEIISSWYPETIRWRQATICQEIIDSITINKNDLLELNLFDDEIFTAIINNIDMNVLGTKTISGSIIDEFYGTFIITITEKNCLITISIPEKNRLYITQFNKQNNQYYLIELDLELYQGLADGEALIPPDDAETLNGITVNTNMMTSIDVMIVYTTAAKNWAVSYGGINNIISQTMTNNQATLQNSATNVEMNLVHAMEVSYVESGSAYTDLNRLTDPTDGYMDDVQVYRNQYGADIVQLFEVIEDVGGIGWLLNIPSGSPEYAFSIARIQQAYTTSYTSIHEMGHNMGCHHHKQQNMQPGPGLFSYSAGWRWIGTGQIYYCTVMTYNQGTYFPDGQNAIRVPYFSNPSIYYGGYSTGDAADGDNARTIRETKDVIATYHTAPTQPLLYYTPKSHDFGEKIADQTASATVVIWNTGAGTLTYSLSESSSWVSVTPTSGSSTGEPDTITINIDTTGLSPGSYTCPISISSNGGSGTFYVYVTVVLPTPILAYTPASHDFGEMESNQTKSTTFDIWNSKTGTLSYSLSESSSWVSVTPTSGSSTGEPDTITINIDTTGLSPGSYTCPISIISNGGSGTFTVDMTVVVKKNVPPLAPNTPDGEKTLEEKHRGTYTTSTTDPDGNKIQYMFDWDANSRHEYSSWTDLVPSGSSVSMSHKWNSSGIYYVKVKARDERGLESTGWSSALRVTVTGPPGNQNPNPPTILAGPSVGKAGGSYTFFVSAIDPDGDSVSFGWDWDNDGIINIDDWTDSAPSGYSKEVSHIWDDYGIYNVRVKAKDSYDHISEFSSSFVVQIYRDNPPNKPNQPSGEIKPKVNFVYTYLTKTSDVDGDQVLYIWDWGDGTNSGWLGPYDSNVTCEATHLWNVKDNNYTIKVKAKDIYGQESDWSDPLPITTPYSYNPIHQFFEWLFQRFPHAFPIIRQLLGY
;
A
#
# COMPACT_ATOMS: atom_id res chain seq x y z
N MET A 1 15.29 48.57 46.84
CA MET A 1 14.66 48.35 48.16
C MET A 1 13.89 47.07 48.03
N ASP A 2 14.41 46.03 48.66
CA ASP A 2 14.30 44.66 48.18
C ASP A 2 13.36 43.80 49.02
N ILE A 3 12.83 42.81 48.32
CA ILE A 3 11.77 41.85 48.60
C ILE A 3 12.09 40.97 49.81
N SER A 4 11.10 40.67 50.66
CA SER A 4 10.77 39.27 51.03
C SER A 4 9.55 39.16 51.96
N LYS A 5 8.80 38.07 51.75
CA LYS A 5 8.02 37.27 52.74
C LYS A 5 6.54 37.57 53.01
N THR A 6 5.69 36.74 52.38
CA THR A 6 4.89 35.67 53.05
C THR A 6 3.39 35.89 53.33
N LYS A 7 2.60 34.90 52.83
CA LYS A 7 1.26 34.37 53.22
C LYS A 7 0.03 35.22 52.87
N MET A 8 -0.89 34.76 52.00
CA MET A 8 -1.79 33.58 52.06
C MET A 8 -2.84 33.70 53.17
N ILE A 9 -4.12 33.88 52.79
CA ILE A 9 -5.34 33.24 53.32
C ILE A 9 -6.55 33.64 52.46
N CYS A 10 -7.28 32.63 51.98
CA CYS A 10 -8.56 32.69 51.28
C CYS A 10 -9.74 32.96 52.23
N VAL A 11 -10.88 33.37 51.66
CA VAL A 11 -12.26 32.80 51.83
C VAL A 11 -13.35 33.89 51.90
N PHE A 12 -14.15 33.94 50.82
CA PHE A 12 -15.61 34.14 50.67
C PHE A 12 -16.34 35.35 51.30
N ILE A 13 -17.15 36.04 50.48
CA ILE A 13 -18.65 36.02 50.45
C ILE A 13 -19.21 37.28 49.71
N ILE A 14 -20.14 37.04 48.76
CA ILE A 14 -21.11 37.94 48.06
C ILE A 14 -20.49 38.97 47.09
N GLY A 15 -20.85 39.07 45.81
CA GLY A 15 -22.10 38.77 45.10
C GLY A 15 -22.68 40.08 44.54
N LEU A 16 -23.24 40.00 43.32
CA LEU A 16 -24.07 40.99 42.59
C LEU A 16 -23.41 41.92 41.53
N PHE A 17 -23.90 41.69 40.29
CA PHE A 17 -24.04 42.59 39.13
C PHE A 17 -22.78 43.16 38.45
N ILE A 18 -22.50 42.67 37.23
CA ILE A 18 -22.57 43.45 35.98
C ILE A 18 -22.68 42.45 34.81
N TRP A 19 -23.80 42.54 34.10
CA TRP A 19 -24.12 41.88 32.84
C TRP A 19 -23.92 42.93 31.75
N THR A 20 -22.97 42.73 30.83
CA THR A 20 -22.92 43.45 29.54
C THR A 20 -22.24 42.57 28.48
N SER A 21 -23.04 42.11 27.51
CA SER A 21 -22.69 41.94 26.09
C SER A 21 -21.34 41.29 25.75
N PHE A 22 -21.33 39.97 25.60
CA PHE A 22 -20.31 39.29 24.78
C PHE A 22 -20.80 39.21 23.34
N ALA A 23 -20.11 39.91 22.44
CA ALA A 23 -20.19 39.63 21.01
C ALA A 23 -19.59 38.25 20.72
N PRO A 24 -20.14 37.44 19.79
CA PRO A 24 -19.44 36.26 19.29
C PRO A 24 -18.27 36.75 18.43
N GLY A 25 -17.03 36.39 18.79
CA GLY A 25 -15.86 36.69 17.94
C GLY A 25 -14.63 37.30 18.61
N MET A 26 -14.46 37.27 19.94
CA MET A 26 -13.15 37.52 20.54
C MET A 26 -12.38 36.20 20.72
N ASN A 27 -11.25 36.10 20.00
CA ASN A 27 -10.19 35.12 20.17
C ASN A 27 -9.92 34.81 21.65
N PHE A 28 -10.41 33.69 22.14
CA PHE A 28 -9.72 32.98 23.21
C PHE A 28 -8.60 32.17 22.54
N LYS A 29 -7.37 32.69 22.58
CA LYS A 29 -6.27 31.79 22.91
C LYS A 29 -6.61 31.27 24.30
N ALA A 30 -7.33 30.16 24.36
CA ALA A 30 -7.41 29.41 25.61
C ALA A 30 -5.97 29.09 25.96
N GLU A 31 -5.44 29.75 27.00
CA GLU A 31 -4.31 29.17 27.72
C GLU A 31 -4.80 27.80 28.18
N LEU A 32 -4.37 26.76 27.45
CA LEU A 32 -4.54 25.36 27.81
C LEU A 32 -3.86 25.16 29.17
N SER A 33 -4.58 25.44 30.24
CA SER A 33 -4.16 25.12 31.59
C SER A 33 -4.21 23.61 31.75
N SER A 34 -3.07 22.95 31.52
CA SER A 34 -2.56 21.69 32.09
C SER A 34 -3.52 20.55 32.50
N LYS A 35 -4.74 20.46 31.99
CA LYS A 35 -5.57 19.25 32.01
C LYS A 35 -5.45 18.63 30.62
N GLN A 36 -5.03 17.36 30.56
CA GLN A 36 -5.00 16.58 29.32
C GLN A 36 -6.39 16.62 28.67
N SER A 37 -6.58 17.47 27.67
CA SER A 37 -7.77 17.44 26.82
C SER A 37 -7.73 16.15 26.02
N LYS A 38 -8.74 15.29 26.20
CA LYS A 38 -8.87 14.04 25.47
C LYS A 38 -9.20 14.39 24.01
N ASN A 39 -8.40 13.92 23.06
CA ASN A 39 -8.71 14.01 21.64
C ASN A 39 -9.50 12.76 21.25
N ILE A 40 -10.79 12.92 20.93
CA ILE A 40 -11.71 11.81 20.66
C ILE A 40 -12.00 11.80 19.15
N PRO A 41 -11.77 10.70 18.41
CA PRO A 41 -12.17 10.62 17.01
C PRO A 41 -13.69 10.53 16.90
N LEU A 42 -14.29 11.24 15.93
CA LEU A 42 -15.73 11.15 15.67
C LEU A 42 -16.11 9.79 15.07
N PHE A 43 -15.29 9.27 14.17
CA PHE A 43 -15.47 7.98 13.52
C PHE A 43 -14.24 7.08 13.73
N TYR A 44 -14.42 5.77 13.88
CA TYR A 44 -13.30 4.82 13.79
C TYR A 44 -12.80 4.71 12.34
N GLU A 45 -11.50 4.47 12.13
CA GLU A 45 -10.93 4.26 10.80
C GLU A 45 -11.71 3.17 10.05
N SER A 46 -12.26 3.53 8.89
CA SER A 46 -12.97 2.62 8.00
C SER A 46 -12.36 2.73 6.60
N ASN A 47 -12.31 1.61 5.88
CA ASN A 47 -11.74 1.53 4.54
C ASN A 47 -12.22 2.67 3.64
N HIS A 48 -11.26 3.44 3.14
CA HIS A 48 -11.46 4.54 2.21
C HIS A 48 -11.78 3.98 0.82
N GLY A 49 -13.07 3.77 0.56
CA GLY A 49 -13.54 3.35 -0.75
C GLY A 49 -13.81 4.57 -1.63
N GLN A 50 -12.91 4.88 -2.57
CA GLN A 50 -13.32 5.56 -3.81
C GLN A 50 -13.77 4.50 -4.82
N LYS A 51 -15.06 4.58 -5.22
CA LYS A 51 -15.73 3.86 -6.32
C LYS A 51 -15.94 2.35 -6.18
N SER A 52 -17.16 1.95 -5.78
CA SER A 52 -18.09 1.15 -6.63
C SER A 52 -19.43 0.88 -5.91
N ILE A 53 -20.23 1.93 -5.63
CA ILE A 53 -21.69 1.86 -5.45
C ILE A 53 -22.24 3.15 -6.07
N ASN A 54 -22.21 3.23 -7.40
CA ASN A 54 -22.78 4.36 -8.13
C ASN A 54 -24.28 4.19 -8.41
N GLU A 55 -24.92 3.12 -7.93
CA GLU A 55 -26.35 2.87 -8.21
C GLU A 55 -27.26 2.93 -6.98
N ILE A 56 -26.77 2.66 -5.76
CA ILE A 56 -27.65 2.58 -4.58
C ILE A 56 -27.80 3.93 -3.85
N ILE A 57 -26.73 4.69 -3.63
CA ILE A 57 -26.82 5.94 -2.83
C ILE A 57 -27.14 7.18 -3.70
N SER A 58 -26.58 7.26 -4.91
CA SER A 58 -26.87 8.36 -5.86
C SER A 58 -28.33 8.38 -6.35
N SER A 59 -29.02 7.24 -6.33
CA SER A 59 -30.46 7.15 -6.64
C SER A 59 -31.35 7.54 -5.47
N TRP A 60 -30.80 7.59 -4.25
CA TRP A 60 -31.54 7.98 -3.05
C TRP A 60 -31.42 9.46 -2.74
N TYR A 61 -30.28 10.09 -3.08
CA TYR A 61 -30.00 11.50 -2.79
C TYR A 61 -29.23 12.15 -3.95
N PRO A 62 -29.93 12.76 -4.91
CA PRO A 62 -29.31 13.40 -6.06
C PRO A 62 -28.38 14.56 -5.67
N GLU A 63 -28.51 15.10 -4.45
CA GLU A 63 -27.71 16.20 -3.90
C GLU A 63 -26.39 15.72 -3.27
N THR A 64 -25.99 14.45 -3.42
CA THR A 64 -24.75 13.93 -2.81
C THR A 64 -23.52 14.27 -3.66
N ILE A 65 -22.55 14.99 -3.10
CA ILE A 65 -21.22 15.19 -3.72
C ILE A 65 -20.38 13.91 -3.58
N ARG A 66 -20.26 13.43 -2.34
CA ARG A 66 -19.51 12.22 -1.99
C ARG A 66 -20.01 11.64 -0.68
N TRP A 67 -19.71 10.37 -0.45
CA TRP A 67 -20.10 9.65 0.74
C TRP A 67 -19.04 8.63 1.13
N ARG A 68 -19.04 8.21 2.40
CA ARG A 68 -18.30 7.04 2.89
C ARG A 68 -19.08 6.30 3.97
N GLN A 69 -18.83 5.01 4.12
CA GLN A 69 -19.33 4.27 5.28
C GLN A 69 -18.64 4.80 6.54
N ALA A 70 -19.43 5.06 7.59
CA ALA A 70 -18.96 5.66 8.82
C ALA A 70 -19.31 4.78 10.02
N THR A 71 -18.33 4.49 10.86
CA THR A 71 -18.53 3.83 12.15
C THR A 71 -18.35 4.86 13.25
N ILE A 72 -19.44 5.30 13.86
CA ILE A 72 -19.43 6.32 14.91
C ILE A 72 -18.66 5.79 16.13
N CYS A 73 -17.81 6.63 16.72
CA CYS A 73 -17.06 6.29 17.92
C CYS A 73 -18.00 5.89 19.07
N GLN A 74 -17.72 4.75 19.71
CA GLN A 74 -18.58 4.21 20.76
C GLN A 74 -18.59 5.11 22.01
N GLU A 75 -17.49 5.82 22.27
CA GLU A 75 -17.44 6.79 23.37
C GLU A 75 -18.41 7.96 23.17
N ILE A 76 -18.74 8.31 21.92
CA ILE A 76 -19.74 9.32 21.57
C ILE A 76 -21.14 8.79 21.81
N ILE A 77 -21.41 7.57 21.31
CA ILE A 77 -22.69 6.88 21.48
C ILE A 77 -23.02 6.68 22.97
N ASP A 78 -22.08 6.10 23.73
CA ASP A 78 -22.28 5.79 25.14
C ASP A 78 -22.20 7.06 25.98
N SER A 79 -21.41 8.04 25.54
CA SER A 79 -21.47 9.39 26.07
C SER A 79 -21.08 9.50 27.55
N ILE A 80 -20.42 8.47 28.09
CA ILE A 80 -20.01 8.31 29.50
C ILE A 80 -18.74 9.12 29.82
N THR A 81 -17.91 9.43 28.82
CA THR A 81 -16.57 10.00 29.04
C THR A 81 -16.32 11.37 28.38
N ILE A 82 -17.36 11.99 27.80
CA ILE A 82 -17.27 13.24 27.05
C ILE A 82 -17.76 14.42 27.89
N ASN A 83 -16.99 15.50 27.92
CA ASN A 83 -17.24 16.70 28.69
C ASN A 83 -17.18 17.97 27.83
N LYS A 84 -17.79 19.05 28.32
CA LYS A 84 -17.61 20.38 27.74
C LYS A 84 -16.13 20.76 27.73
N ASN A 85 -15.70 21.38 26.62
CA ASN A 85 -14.32 21.73 26.28
C ASN A 85 -13.39 20.57 25.87
N ASP A 86 -13.89 19.32 25.78
CA ASP A 86 -13.12 18.25 25.13
C ASP A 86 -12.95 18.55 23.64
N LEU A 87 -11.87 18.01 23.06
CA LEU A 87 -11.55 18.14 21.65
C LEU A 87 -12.08 16.93 20.88
N LEU A 88 -12.76 17.20 19.79
CA LEU A 88 -13.32 16.21 18.89
C LEU A 88 -12.58 16.29 17.55
N GLU A 89 -12.01 15.18 17.11
CA GLU A 89 -11.42 15.07 15.78
C GLU A 89 -12.52 14.67 14.78
N LEU A 90 -12.85 15.60 13.91
CA LEU A 90 -13.80 15.43 12.82
C LEU A 90 -13.06 14.83 11.62
N ASN A 91 -12.79 13.53 11.66
CA ASN A 91 -12.15 12.78 10.59
C ASN A 91 -13.17 12.44 9.47
N LEU A 92 -13.56 13.44 8.68
CA LEU A 92 -14.68 13.36 7.74
C LEU A 92 -14.33 12.57 6.48
N PHE A 93 -13.23 12.91 5.81
CA PHE A 93 -12.68 12.19 4.66
C PHE A 93 -11.14 12.21 4.75
N ASP A 94 -10.44 11.46 3.89
CA ASP A 94 -8.96 11.42 3.87
C ASP A 94 -8.32 12.80 3.76
N ASP A 95 -8.97 13.69 3.01
CA ASP A 95 -8.56 15.06 2.72
C ASP A 95 -9.21 16.09 3.64
N GLU A 96 -10.12 15.69 4.53
CA GLU A 96 -10.92 16.59 5.36
C GLU A 96 -10.94 16.12 6.81
N ILE A 97 -9.96 16.61 7.58
CA ILE A 97 -9.85 16.37 9.01
C ILE A 97 -9.87 17.73 9.71
N PHE A 98 -10.85 17.94 10.58
CA PHE A 98 -10.96 19.14 11.40
C PHE A 98 -10.82 18.80 12.89
N THR A 99 -10.44 19.79 13.69
CA THR A 99 -10.55 19.70 15.14
C THR A 99 -11.68 20.61 15.60
N ALA A 100 -12.55 20.12 16.46
CA ALA A 100 -13.66 20.88 17.01
C ALA A 100 -13.62 20.86 18.54
N ILE A 101 -14.21 21.89 19.15
CA ILE A 101 -14.36 22.00 20.59
C ILE A 101 -15.82 21.82 20.99
N ILE A 102 -16.07 20.94 21.96
CA ILE A 102 -17.42 20.74 22.49
C ILE A 102 -17.82 21.95 23.34
N ASN A 103 -18.80 22.73 22.89
CA ASN A 103 -19.30 23.88 23.62
C ASN A 103 -20.44 23.51 24.57
N ASN A 104 -21.24 22.51 24.19
CA ASN A 104 -22.45 22.17 24.91
C ASN A 104 -22.76 20.66 24.89
N ILE A 105 -23.31 20.17 26.01
CA ILE A 105 -23.80 18.80 26.15
C ILE A 105 -25.08 18.86 26.97
N ASP A 106 -26.22 18.63 26.31
CA ASP A 106 -27.54 18.72 26.93
C ASP A 106 -28.35 17.44 26.68
N MET A 107 -29.39 17.25 27.48
CA MET A 107 -30.40 16.22 27.27
C MET A 107 -31.77 16.87 27.35
N ASN A 108 -32.59 16.68 26.32
CA ASN A 108 -33.94 17.27 26.30
C ASN A 108 -35.00 16.34 26.92
N VAL A 109 -36.24 16.83 26.94
CA VAL A 109 -37.40 16.12 27.47
C VAL A 109 -37.65 14.74 26.83
N LEU A 110 -37.15 14.51 25.61
CA LEU A 110 -37.24 13.24 24.89
C LEU A 110 -36.10 12.27 25.24
N GLY A 111 -35.27 12.61 26.23
CA GLY A 111 -34.08 11.83 26.58
C GLY A 111 -33.07 11.75 25.44
N THR A 112 -33.14 12.68 24.49
CA THR A 112 -32.18 12.76 23.39
C THR A 112 -31.03 13.63 23.84
N LYS A 113 -29.84 13.05 23.81
CA LYS A 113 -28.62 13.76 24.16
C LYS A 113 -28.15 14.54 22.95
N THR A 114 -27.77 15.79 23.15
CA THR A 114 -27.20 16.67 22.12
C THR A 114 -25.81 17.10 22.52
N ILE A 115 -24.84 16.93 21.63
CA ILE A 115 -23.48 17.43 21.75
C ILE A 115 -23.28 18.41 20.60
N SER A 116 -22.96 19.66 20.91
CA SER A 116 -22.74 20.68 19.88
C SER A 116 -21.50 21.51 20.17
N GLY A 117 -20.92 22.06 19.11
CA GLY A 117 -19.69 22.82 19.23
C GLY A 117 -19.25 23.55 17.98
N SER A 118 -18.08 24.18 18.11
CA SER A 118 -17.46 25.02 17.09
C SER A 118 -16.22 24.32 16.53
N ILE A 119 -15.94 24.54 15.25
CA ILE A 119 -14.77 23.98 14.59
C ILE A 119 -13.62 24.98 14.74
N ILE A 120 -12.45 24.49 15.17
CA ILE A 120 -11.26 25.33 15.37
C ILE A 120 -10.78 25.82 14.00
N ASP A 121 -10.36 27.09 13.93
CA ASP A 121 -9.90 27.80 12.73
C ASP A 121 -10.97 28.04 11.64
N GLU A 122 -12.21 27.55 11.82
CA GLU A 122 -13.36 27.86 10.97
C GLU A 122 -14.32 28.79 11.75
N PHE A 123 -14.32 30.07 11.42
CA PHE A 123 -15.01 31.11 12.19
C PHE A 123 -16.54 30.87 12.31
N TYR A 124 -17.17 30.26 11.29
CA TYR A 124 -18.59 29.91 11.30
C TYR A 124 -18.84 28.40 11.32
N GLY A 125 -17.77 27.60 11.42
CA GLY A 125 -17.84 26.15 11.43
C GLY A 125 -18.47 25.59 12.71
N THR A 126 -19.50 24.76 12.58
CA THR A 126 -20.24 24.17 13.71
C THR A 126 -20.56 22.70 13.48
N PHE A 127 -20.79 21.97 14.57
CA PHE A 127 -21.31 20.60 14.52
C PHE A 127 -22.40 20.37 15.56
N ILE A 128 -23.32 19.45 15.26
CA ILE A 128 -24.37 18.98 16.16
C ILE A 128 -24.46 17.45 16.04
N ILE A 129 -24.35 16.75 17.15
CA ILE A 129 -24.52 15.31 17.28
C ILE A 129 -25.69 15.08 18.23
N THR A 130 -26.76 14.47 17.74
CA THR A 130 -27.89 14.04 18.58
C THR A 130 -27.93 12.53 18.70
N ILE A 131 -28.28 12.02 19.88
CA ILE A 131 -28.26 10.59 20.20
C ILE A 131 -29.52 10.20 20.97
N THR A 132 -30.29 9.28 20.40
CA THR A 132 -31.49 8.67 21.00
C THR A 132 -31.38 7.15 20.90
N GLU A 133 -31.40 6.42 22.03
CA GLU A 133 -31.37 4.95 22.04
C GLU A 133 -30.24 4.35 21.16
N LYS A 134 -29.04 4.97 21.21
CA LYS A 134 -27.85 4.66 20.39
C LYS A 134 -27.92 5.05 18.90
N ASN A 135 -29.08 5.46 18.40
CA ASN A 135 -29.19 6.03 17.06
C ASN A 135 -28.70 7.47 17.07
N CYS A 136 -27.93 7.84 16.04
CA CYS A 136 -27.27 9.14 15.98
C CYS A 136 -27.66 9.91 14.73
N LEU A 137 -27.69 11.23 14.85
CA LEU A 137 -27.70 12.15 13.72
C LEU A 137 -26.62 13.20 13.91
N ILE A 138 -25.71 13.28 12.96
CA ILE A 138 -24.57 14.18 12.98
C ILE A 138 -24.73 15.14 11.81
N THR A 139 -24.67 16.44 12.09
CA THR A 139 -24.55 17.50 11.09
C THR A 139 -23.32 18.34 11.37
N ILE A 140 -22.59 18.70 10.32
CA ILE A 140 -21.38 19.52 10.39
C ILE A 140 -21.48 20.55 9.27
N SER A 141 -21.50 21.83 9.64
CA SER A 141 -21.68 22.95 8.71
C SER A 141 -20.44 23.83 8.73
N ILE A 142 -19.87 24.11 7.56
CA ILE A 142 -18.75 25.04 7.39
C ILE A 142 -19.15 26.07 6.31
N PRO A 143 -19.97 27.07 6.68
CA PRO A 143 -20.57 28.01 5.71
C PRO A 143 -19.55 28.76 4.86
N GLU A 144 -18.43 29.18 5.44
CA GLU A 144 -17.34 29.89 4.74
C GLU A 144 -16.68 29.07 3.63
N LYS A 145 -16.84 27.74 3.67
CA LYS A 145 -16.37 26.81 2.63
C LYS A 145 -17.51 26.23 1.79
N ASN A 146 -18.75 26.67 2.01
CA ASN A 146 -19.96 26.14 1.37
C ASN A 146 -20.10 24.61 1.51
N ARG A 147 -19.88 24.09 2.73
CA ARG A 147 -19.88 22.64 2.99
C ARG A 147 -20.85 22.25 4.08
N LEU A 148 -21.59 21.18 3.84
CA LEU A 148 -22.50 20.55 4.79
C LEU A 148 -22.29 19.03 4.76
N TYR A 149 -22.03 18.46 5.93
CA TYR A 149 -21.93 17.03 6.12
C TYR A 149 -23.05 16.53 6.99
N ILE A 150 -23.58 15.35 6.66
CA ILE A 150 -24.67 14.71 7.38
C ILE A 150 -24.44 13.20 7.47
N THR A 151 -24.79 12.60 8.61
CA THR A 151 -24.88 11.14 8.69
C THR A 151 -26.26 10.63 8.34
N GLN A 152 -26.29 9.51 7.64
CA GLN A 152 -27.51 8.80 7.28
C GLN A 152 -27.40 7.32 7.66
N PHE A 153 -28.50 6.77 8.17
CA PHE A 153 -28.62 5.38 8.57
C PHE A 153 -29.36 4.56 7.51
N ASN A 154 -28.72 3.50 7.03
CA ASN A 154 -29.32 2.55 6.11
C ASN A 154 -29.84 1.34 6.90
N LYS A 155 -31.17 1.20 6.94
CA LYS A 155 -31.83 0.10 7.68
C LYS A 155 -31.58 -1.29 7.07
N GLN A 156 -31.29 -1.39 5.77
CA GLN A 156 -31.15 -2.68 5.10
C GLN A 156 -29.87 -3.40 5.51
N ASN A 157 -28.80 -2.65 5.72
CA ASN A 157 -27.50 -3.18 6.13
C ASN A 157 -27.07 -2.77 7.54
N ASN A 158 -27.91 -1.98 8.25
CA ASN A 158 -27.66 -1.52 9.61
C ASN A 158 -26.35 -0.72 9.74
N GLN A 159 -26.06 0.15 8.76
CA GLN A 159 -24.82 0.95 8.70
C GLN A 159 -25.09 2.45 8.58
N TYR A 160 -24.20 3.24 9.16
CA TYR A 160 -24.15 4.68 8.96
C TYR A 160 -23.25 5.04 7.77
N TYR A 161 -23.65 6.09 7.06
CA TYR A 161 -22.91 6.73 5.99
C TYR A 161 -22.73 8.21 6.34
N LEU A 162 -21.54 8.74 6.12
CA LEU A 162 -21.28 10.17 6.13
C LEU A 162 -21.37 10.67 4.69
N ILE A 163 -22.15 11.74 4.49
CA ILE A 163 -22.45 12.32 3.19
C ILE A 163 -22.04 13.79 3.20
N GLU A 164 -21.33 14.24 2.16
CA GLU A 164 -21.16 15.65 1.84
C GLU A 164 -22.24 16.06 0.83
N LEU A 165 -23.06 17.05 1.19
CA LEU A 165 -24.16 17.54 0.37
C LEU A 165 -23.73 18.69 -0.54
N ASP A 166 -24.26 18.68 -1.76
CA ASP A 166 -24.20 19.79 -2.70
C ASP A 166 -25.27 20.81 -2.32
N LEU A 167 -24.85 21.92 -1.73
CA LEU A 167 -25.76 22.98 -1.30
C LEU A 167 -26.47 23.71 -2.46
N GLU A 168 -25.99 23.57 -3.69
CA GLU A 168 -26.69 24.11 -4.87
C GLU A 168 -27.86 23.21 -5.31
N LEU A 169 -27.72 21.89 -5.16
CA LEU A 169 -28.77 20.92 -5.44
C LEU A 169 -29.70 20.72 -4.23
N TYR A 170 -29.17 20.90 -3.02
CA TYR A 170 -29.89 20.87 -1.74
C TYR A 170 -30.65 22.17 -1.49
N GLN A 171 -31.41 22.63 -2.50
CA GLN A 171 -32.33 23.74 -2.33
C GLN A 171 -33.71 23.22 -1.99
N GLY A 172 -34.07 23.43 -0.72
CA GLY A 172 -35.41 23.15 -0.23
C GLY A 172 -36.50 23.93 -0.97
N LEU A 173 -37.74 23.51 -0.73
CA LEU A 173 -38.92 24.29 -1.08
C LEU A 173 -38.90 25.61 -0.31
N ALA A 174 -39.36 26.66 -0.98
CA ALA A 174 -39.61 27.94 -0.33
C ALA A 174 -40.75 27.79 0.67
N ASP A 175 -40.68 28.58 1.74
CA ASP A 175 -41.69 28.64 2.78
C ASP A 175 -42.99 29.26 2.22
N GLY A 176 -44.15 28.88 2.76
CA GLY A 176 -45.48 29.30 2.29
C GLY A 176 -45.88 30.69 2.76
N GLU A 177 -47.06 31.17 2.33
CA GLU A 177 -47.59 32.44 2.85
C GLU A 177 -47.96 32.32 4.31
N ALA A 178 -47.37 33.16 5.15
CA ALA A 178 -47.82 33.26 6.53
C ALA A 178 -49.29 33.70 6.57
N LEU A 179 -50.11 32.99 7.36
CA LEU A 179 -51.54 33.27 7.45
C LEU A 179 -51.83 34.33 8.51
N ILE A 180 -52.80 35.21 8.23
CA ILE A 180 -53.17 36.28 9.15
C ILE A 180 -54.34 35.80 10.03
N PRO A 181 -54.21 35.82 11.37
CA PRO A 181 -55.31 35.54 12.27
C PRO A 181 -56.54 36.43 11.98
N PRO A 182 -57.77 35.93 12.18
CA PRO A 182 -58.98 36.74 12.12
C PRO A 182 -58.93 37.97 13.05
N ASP A 183 -59.59 39.06 12.65
CA ASP A 183 -59.60 40.33 13.40
C ASP A 183 -60.19 40.20 14.83
N ASP A 184 -60.96 39.15 15.10
CA ASP A 184 -61.59 38.84 16.37
C ASP A 184 -60.82 37.83 17.25
N ALA A 185 -59.59 37.47 16.87
CA ALA A 185 -58.72 36.60 17.65
C ALA A 185 -58.48 37.13 19.08
N GLU A 186 -58.38 36.22 20.05
CA GLU A 186 -58.13 36.57 21.45
C GLU A 186 -56.80 37.33 21.64
N THR A 187 -56.79 38.32 22.53
CA THR A 187 -55.61 39.13 22.86
C THR A 187 -55.34 39.19 24.37
N LEU A 188 -54.06 39.18 24.75
CA LEU A 188 -53.61 39.27 26.14
C LEU A 188 -53.24 40.72 26.49
N ASN A 189 -54.09 41.36 27.30
CA ASN A 189 -53.89 42.75 27.73
C ASN A 189 -53.14 42.83 29.08
N GLY A 190 -52.29 43.85 29.23
CA GLY A 190 -51.66 44.19 30.51
C GLY A 190 -50.35 43.44 30.83
N ILE A 191 -49.80 42.69 29.88
CA ILE A 191 -48.48 42.06 30.00
C ILE A 191 -47.39 43.14 29.85
N THR A 192 -46.46 43.16 30.81
CA THR A 192 -45.31 44.08 30.76
C THR A 192 -44.13 43.40 30.07
N VAL A 193 -43.70 43.93 28.94
CA VAL A 193 -42.57 43.39 28.17
C VAL A 193 -41.24 43.98 28.66
N ASN A 194 -40.27 43.12 28.93
CA ASN A 194 -38.88 43.46 29.24
C ASN A 194 -37.93 42.92 28.14
N THR A 195 -37.63 43.79 27.19
CA THR A 195 -36.82 43.48 26.01
C THR A 195 -35.39 43.00 26.35
N ASN A 196 -34.86 43.30 27.55
CA ASN A 196 -33.49 43.00 27.93
C ASN A 196 -33.31 41.70 28.74
N MET A 197 -34.38 41.16 29.34
CA MET A 197 -34.31 39.93 30.15
C MET A 197 -34.42 38.69 29.28
N MET A 198 -33.81 37.57 29.68
CA MET A 198 -34.05 36.30 29.00
C MET A 198 -35.45 35.77 29.33
N THR A 199 -36.17 35.26 28.34
CA THR A 199 -37.53 34.70 28.48
C THR A 199 -37.57 33.31 27.84
N SER A 200 -38.15 32.34 28.55
CA SER A 200 -38.40 31.00 28.00
C SER A 200 -39.69 31.01 27.19
N ILE A 201 -39.68 30.44 26.00
CA ILE A 201 -40.88 30.12 25.21
C ILE A 201 -40.97 28.60 25.13
N ASP A 202 -42.08 28.05 25.63
CA ASP A 202 -42.30 26.61 25.68
C ASP A 202 -42.86 26.11 24.33
N VAL A 203 -42.23 25.07 23.78
CA VAL A 203 -42.52 24.55 22.45
C VAL A 203 -42.93 23.09 22.53
N MET A 204 -44.01 22.73 21.84
CA MET A 204 -44.39 21.35 21.59
C MET A 204 -44.25 21.03 20.10
N ILE A 205 -43.61 19.91 19.79
CA ILE A 205 -43.52 19.41 18.41
C ILE A 205 -44.44 18.21 18.24
N VAL A 206 -45.40 18.30 17.35
CA VAL A 206 -46.22 17.15 16.94
C VAL A 206 -45.74 16.64 15.58
N TYR A 207 -45.91 15.35 15.29
CA TYR A 207 -45.45 14.78 14.03
C TYR A 207 -46.33 13.65 13.53
N THR A 208 -46.39 13.49 12.21
CA THR A 208 -47.18 12.42 11.57
C THR A 208 -46.42 11.08 11.56
N THR A 209 -47.15 9.99 11.34
CA THR A 209 -46.53 8.67 11.12
C THR A 209 -45.58 8.68 9.91
N ALA A 210 -45.90 9.45 8.86
CA ALA A 210 -45.05 9.57 7.67
C ALA A 210 -43.73 10.28 8.03
N ALA A 211 -43.77 11.39 8.78
CA ALA A 211 -42.58 12.08 9.25
C ALA A 211 -41.70 11.19 10.14
N LYS A 212 -42.32 10.45 11.06
CA LYS A 212 -41.61 9.47 11.90
C LYS A 212 -40.90 8.40 11.08
N ASN A 213 -41.57 7.85 10.08
CA ASN A 213 -41.00 6.80 9.21
C ASN A 213 -39.87 7.32 8.35
N TRP A 214 -40.01 8.54 7.82
CA TRP A 214 -38.98 9.24 7.05
C TRP A 214 -37.73 9.49 7.90
N ALA A 215 -37.92 9.95 9.14
CA ALA A 215 -36.85 10.30 10.06
C ALA A 215 -35.93 9.13 10.46
N VAL A 216 -36.36 7.87 10.29
CA VAL A 216 -35.54 6.72 10.70
C VAL A 216 -34.22 6.63 9.90
N SER A 217 -34.19 7.11 8.65
CA SER A 217 -32.95 7.20 7.88
C SER A 217 -31.98 8.24 8.44
N TYR A 218 -32.41 9.07 9.38
CA TYR A 218 -31.63 10.12 10.03
C TYR A 218 -31.55 9.91 11.54
N GLY A 219 -31.46 8.65 11.97
CA GLY A 219 -31.37 8.30 13.39
C GLY A 219 -32.69 8.39 14.16
N GLY A 220 -33.81 8.72 13.51
CA GLY A 220 -35.15 8.74 14.12
C GLY A 220 -35.68 10.14 14.43
N ILE A 221 -36.99 10.22 14.68
CA ILE A 221 -37.72 11.49 14.81
C ILE A 221 -37.21 12.38 15.96
N ASN A 222 -36.86 11.79 17.11
CA ASN A 222 -36.37 12.54 18.27
C ASN A 222 -35.01 13.20 18.01
N ASN A 223 -34.15 12.55 17.21
CA ASN A 223 -32.87 13.11 16.79
C ASN A 223 -33.07 14.35 15.92
N ILE A 224 -33.96 14.28 14.92
CA ILE A 224 -34.32 15.43 14.09
C ILE A 224 -34.91 16.55 14.93
N ILE A 225 -35.89 16.29 15.80
CA ILE A 225 -36.48 17.31 16.68
C ILE A 225 -35.39 18.00 17.51
N SER A 226 -34.48 17.24 18.09
CA SER A 226 -33.41 17.78 18.93
C SER A 226 -32.44 18.65 18.13
N GLN A 227 -32.13 18.24 16.90
CA GLN A 227 -31.24 19.00 16.01
C GLN A 227 -31.92 20.29 15.53
N THR A 228 -33.21 20.23 15.21
CA THR A 228 -34.03 21.41 14.90
C THR A 228 -34.07 22.39 16.07
N MET A 229 -34.41 21.94 17.28
CA MET A 229 -34.43 22.81 18.46
C MET A 229 -33.07 23.45 18.74
N THR A 230 -31.98 22.71 18.51
CA THR A 230 -30.61 23.24 18.64
C THR A 230 -30.32 24.34 17.62
N ASN A 231 -30.72 24.15 16.36
CA ASN A 231 -30.59 25.17 15.30
C ASN A 231 -31.45 26.40 15.57
N ASN A 232 -32.68 26.19 16.05
CA ASN A 232 -33.61 27.25 16.43
C ASN A 232 -33.00 28.11 17.55
N GLN A 233 -32.51 27.46 18.61
CA GLN A 233 -31.88 28.14 19.73
C GLN A 233 -30.60 28.88 19.33
N ALA A 234 -29.77 28.29 18.47
CA ALA A 234 -28.57 28.94 17.95
C ALA A 234 -28.92 30.21 17.15
N THR A 235 -29.96 30.15 16.31
CA THR A 235 -30.44 31.29 15.53
C THR A 235 -30.91 32.45 16.42
N LEU A 236 -31.66 32.14 17.48
CA LEU A 236 -32.11 33.12 18.48
C LEU A 236 -30.93 33.76 19.23
N GLN A 237 -29.97 32.94 19.68
CA GLN A 237 -28.77 33.40 20.40
C GLN A 237 -27.88 34.29 19.53
N ASN A 238 -27.59 33.84 18.31
CA ASN A 238 -26.82 34.60 17.31
C ASN A 238 -27.40 35.99 17.05
N SER A 239 -28.71 36.14 17.23
CA SER A 239 -29.45 37.37 16.92
C SER A 239 -29.75 38.24 18.15
N ALA A 240 -29.28 37.85 19.34
CA ALA A 240 -29.56 38.53 20.61
C ALA A 240 -31.06 38.82 20.84
N THR A 241 -31.90 37.81 20.62
CA THR A 241 -33.36 37.93 20.85
C THR A 241 -33.75 37.83 22.32
N ASN A 242 -32.83 37.39 23.18
CA ASN A 242 -33.09 37.11 24.60
C ASN A 242 -34.23 36.10 24.82
N VAL A 243 -34.32 35.10 23.93
CA VAL A 243 -35.26 33.98 24.04
C VAL A 243 -34.51 32.68 24.24
N GLU A 244 -34.96 31.90 25.21
CA GLU A 244 -34.64 30.49 25.37
C GLU A 244 -35.85 29.68 24.88
N MET A 245 -35.62 28.70 24.00
CA MET A 245 -36.68 27.88 23.44
C MET A 245 -36.64 26.51 24.11
N ASN A 246 -37.70 26.20 24.87
CA ASN A 246 -37.75 25.01 25.69
C ASN A 246 -38.69 23.97 25.09
N LEU A 247 -38.16 22.80 24.71
CA LEU A 247 -39.00 21.70 24.23
C LEU A 247 -39.71 21.04 25.42
N VAL A 248 -41.01 21.29 25.57
CA VAL A 248 -41.81 20.73 26.67
C VAL A 248 -42.40 19.36 26.35
N HIS A 249 -42.66 19.07 25.07
CA HIS A 249 -43.11 17.75 24.65
C HIS A 249 -42.91 17.52 23.15
N ALA A 250 -42.86 16.25 22.75
CA ALA A 250 -43.10 15.88 21.37
C ALA A 250 -43.85 14.56 21.26
N MET A 251 -44.76 14.47 20.27
CA MET A 251 -45.60 13.28 20.12
C MET A 251 -46.07 13.03 18.69
N GLU A 252 -46.33 11.76 18.40
CA GLU A 252 -46.98 11.33 17.17
C GLU A 252 -48.47 11.65 17.24
N VAL A 253 -49.01 12.30 16.22
CA VAL A 253 -50.45 12.52 16.07
C VAL A 253 -51.04 11.47 15.12
N SER A 254 -52.25 10.99 15.44
CA SER A 254 -52.99 10.07 14.58
C SER A 254 -53.61 10.81 13.40
N TYR A 255 -52.75 11.35 12.54
CA TYR A 255 -53.11 12.19 11.40
C TYR A 255 -52.43 11.72 10.11
N VAL A 256 -53.16 11.80 9.01
CA VAL A 256 -52.66 11.55 7.65
C VAL A 256 -52.69 12.87 6.89
N GLU A 257 -51.53 13.24 6.36
CA GLU A 257 -51.26 14.51 5.69
C GLU A 257 -52.24 14.73 4.53
N SER A 258 -52.74 15.96 4.38
CA SER A 258 -53.65 16.30 3.29
C SER A 258 -52.92 16.45 1.94
N GLY A 259 -51.60 16.65 1.99
CA GLY A 259 -50.75 17.03 0.86
C GLY A 259 -50.76 18.54 0.59
N SER A 260 -51.28 19.35 1.51
CA SER A 260 -51.39 20.80 1.41
C SER A 260 -51.15 21.41 2.79
N ALA A 261 -49.97 21.99 3.01
CA ALA A 261 -49.56 22.54 4.30
C ALA A 261 -50.56 23.60 4.81
N TYR A 262 -51.18 24.36 3.90
CA TYR A 262 -52.26 25.29 4.25
C TYR A 262 -53.45 24.60 4.94
N THR A 263 -53.89 23.47 4.41
CA THR A 263 -55.03 22.71 4.96
C THR A 263 -54.64 22.07 6.28
N ASP A 264 -53.43 21.53 6.34
CA ASP A 264 -52.88 20.88 7.52
C ASP A 264 -52.69 21.90 8.67
N LEU A 265 -52.30 23.15 8.39
CA LEU A 265 -52.17 24.21 9.39
C LEU A 265 -53.53 24.61 9.98
N ASN A 266 -54.55 24.74 9.14
CA ASN A 266 -55.91 25.03 9.61
C ASN A 266 -56.44 23.89 10.51
N ARG A 267 -56.22 22.63 10.12
CA ARG A 267 -56.58 21.44 10.91
C ARG A 267 -55.83 21.33 12.22
N LEU A 268 -54.56 21.72 12.24
CA LEU A 268 -53.77 21.77 13.48
C LEU A 268 -54.29 22.82 14.46
N THR A 269 -54.90 23.89 13.93
CA THR A 269 -55.30 25.08 14.71
C THR A 269 -56.71 24.95 15.28
N ASP A 270 -57.69 24.45 14.49
CA ASP A 270 -59.11 24.35 14.86
C ASP A 270 -59.37 23.09 15.73
N PRO A 271 -59.71 23.22 17.02
CA PRO A 271 -59.97 22.08 17.91
C PRO A 271 -61.31 21.38 17.67
N THR A 272 -62.08 21.80 16.65
CA THR A 272 -63.46 21.35 16.46
C THR A 272 -63.74 20.72 15.09
N ASP A 273 -62.71 20.61 14.24
CA ASP A 273 -62.86 20.14 12.87
C ASP A 273 -62.74 18.62 12.72
N GLY A 274 -62.40 17.91 13.80
CA GLY A 274 -62.29 16.45 13.86
C GLY A 274 -60.89 15.93 13.48
N TYR A 275 -59.92 16.82 13.28
CA TYR A 275 -58.54 16.47 12.96
C TYR A 275 -57.60 16.99 14.03
N MET A 276 -56.77 16.12 14.59
CA MET A 276 -55.76 16.51 15.58
C MET A 276 -56.31 17.28 16.81
N ASP A 277 -57.61 17.23 17.10
CA ASP A 277 -58.25 17.94 18.21
C ASP A 277 -57.55 17.72 19.57
N ASP A 278 -56.97 16.53 19.77
CA ASP A 278 -56.21 16.18 20.98
C ASP A 278 -54.95 17.05 21.16
N VAL A 279 -54.38 17.63 20.09
CA VAL A 279 -53.19 18.49 20.15
C VAL A 279 -53.43 19.70 21.04
N GLN A 280 -54.63 20.29 21.03
CA GLN A 280 -54.96 21.41 21.91
C GLN A 280 -55.07 20.96 23.38
N VAL A 281 -55.52 19.73 23.63
CA VAL A 281 -55.49 19.14 24.99
C VAL A 281 -54.05 18.98 25.46
N TYR A 282 -53.17 18.45 24.61
CA TYR A 282 -51.75 18.27 24.94
C TYR A 282 -50.99 19.59 25.09
N ARG A 283 -51.29 20.59 24.24
CA ARG A 283 -50.73 21.94 24.33
C ARG A 283 -51.00 22.53 25.71
N ASN A 284 -52.25 22.41 26.19
CA ASN A 284 -52.65 22.83 27.52
C ASN A 284 -52.01 21.98 28.64
N GLN A 285 -51.91 20.66 28.45
CA GLN A 285 -51.34 19.75 29.44
C GLN A 285 -49.85 20.01 29.68
N TYR A 286 -49.08 20.24 28.61
CA TYR A 286 -47.63 20.44 28.68
C TYR A 286 -47.22 21.93 28.72
N GLY A 287 -48.19 22.85 28.62
CA GLY A 287 -47.95 24.29 28.74
C GLY A 287 -47.22 24.90 27.55
N ALA A 288 -47.45 24.41 26.33
CA ALA A 288 -46.70 24.86 25.15
C ALA A 288 -47.27 26.18 24.58
N ASP A 289 -46.43 27.22 24.56
CA ASP A 289 -46.74 28.52 23.96
C ASP A 289 -46.85 28.44 22.43
N ILE A 290 -45.95 27.70 21.79
CA ILE A 290 -45.93 27.47 20.33
C ILE A 290 -46.02 25.97 20.05
N VAL A 291 -46.82 25.61 19.04
CA VAL A 291 -46.88 24.23 18.53
C VAL A 291 -46.45 24.20 17.07
N GLN A 292 -45.57 23.27 16.72
CA GLN A 292 -45.20 23.04 15.34
C GLN A 292 -45.44 21.58 14.94
N LEU A 293 -46.06 21.38 13.77
CA LEU A 293 -46.25 20.06 13.17
C LEU A 293 -45.13 19.74 12.18
N PHE A 294 -44.54 18.56 12.32
CA PHE A 294 -43.66 17.96 11.33
C PHE A 294 -44.39 16.93 10.48
N GLU A 295 -44.37 17.18 9.18
CA GLU A 295 -44.99 16.34 8.15
C GLU A 295 -44.08 16.17 6.94
N VAL A 296 -44.40 15.17 6.11
CA VAL A 296 -43.79 14.92 4.80
C VAL A 296 -44.66 15.58 3.74
N ILE A 297 -44.27 16.77 3.32
CA ILE A 297 -44.96 17.55 2.29
C ILE A 297 -44.02 17.97 1.17
N GLU A 298 -44.61 18.24 0.00
CA GLU A 298 -43.90 18.57 -1.24
C GLU A 298 -44.39 19.90 -1.87
N ASP A 299 -45.29 20.64 -1.21
CA ASP A 299 -45.85 21.91 -1.70
C ASP A 299 -45.05 23.14 -1.22
N VAL A 300 -44.70 23.20 0.07
CA VAL A 300 -43.92 24.30 0.68
C VAL A 300 -42.91 23.78 1.71
N GLY A 301 -41.92 24.62 2.05
CA GLY A 301 -40.95 24.36 3.13
C GLY A 301 -41.62 24.30 4.49
N GLY A 302 -42.38 25.33 4.82
CA GLY A 302 -43.20 25.44 6.03
C GLY A 302 -44.33 26.44 5.81
N ILE A 303 -45.21 26.58 6.79
CA ILE A 303 -46.22 27.63 6.83
C ILE A 303 -46.59 27.90 8.29
N GLY A 304 -46.78 29.16 8.65
CA GLY A 304 -47.16 29.54 10.00
C GLY A 304 -48.18 30.67 10.03
N TRP A 305 -48.86 30.82 11.16
CA TRP A 305 -49.63 32.02 11.42
C TRP A 305 -48.72 33.19 11.80
N LEU A 306 -48.97 34.35 11.22
CA LEU A 306 -48.30 35.60 11.51
C LEU A 306 -48.93 36.30 12.71
N LEU A 307 -48.15 36.51 13.78
CA LEU A 307 -48.57 37.41 14.85
C LEU A 307 -48.63 38.86 14.32
N ASN A 308 -49.85 39.38 14.19
CA ASN A 308 -50.14 40.70 13.61
C ASN A 308 -50.59 41.75 14.65
N ILE A 309 -50.72 41.38 15.93
CA ILE A 309 -51.12 42.28 17.02
C ILE A 309 -50.15 42.15 18.21
N PRO A 310 -49.64 43.25 18.80
CA PRO A 310 -48.63 43.18 19.87
C PRO A 310 -49.09 42.51 21.17
N SER A 311 -50.41 42.46 21.42
CA SER A 311 -51.02 41.80 22.57
C SER A 311 -51.16 40.29 22.41
N GLY A 312 -50.64 39.70 21.34
CA GLY A 312 -50.67 38.25 21.16
C GLY A 312 -51.94 37.73 20.49
N SER A 313 -51.88 36.48 20.04
CA SER A 313 -52.97 35.69 19.48
C SER A 313 -52.78 34.21 19.87
N PRO A 314 -53.07 33.82 21.13
CA PRO A 314 -52.71 32.49 21.67
C PRO A 314 -53.26 31.32 20.86
N GLU A 315 -54.47 31.46 20.31
CA GLU A 315 -55.16 30.45 19.51
C GLU A 315 -54.47 30.17 18.16
N TYR A 316 -53.57 31.05 17.71
CA TYR A 316 -52.94 30.97 16.38
C TYR A 316 -51.43 30.76 16.45
N ALA A 317 -50.85 30.37 17.59
CA ALA A 317 -49.40 30.13 17.70
C ALA A 317 -48.98 28.75 17.14
N PHE A 318 -49.39 28.47 15.90
CA PHE A 318 -49.19 27.20 15.20
C PHE A 318 -48.37 27.39 13.93
N SER A 319 -47.55 26.41 13.61
CA SER A 319 -46.84 26.32 12.33
C SER A 319 -46.64 24.87 11.88
N ILE A 320 -46.26 24.72 10.61
CA ILE A 320 -45.84 23.48 9.99
C ILE A 320 -44.44 23.65 9.46
N ALA A 321 -43.59 22.65 9.67
CA ALA A 321 -42.32 22.55 8.98
C ALA A 321 -42.19 21.16 8.36
N ARG A 322 -41.81 21.11 7.08
CA ARG A 322 -41.56 19.83 6.44
C ARG A 322 -40.34 19.15 7.06
N ILE A 323 -40.49 17.87 7.42
CA ILE A 323 -39.43 17.11 8.08
C ILE A 323 -38.18 16.98 7.20
N GLN A 324 -38.34 17.02 5.88
CA GLN A 324 -37.25 16.92 4.90
C GLN A 324 -36.24 18.10 4.99
N GLN A 325 -36.63 19.21 5.62
CA GLN A 325 -35.83 20.43 5.75
C GLN A 325 -35.63 20.92 7.19
N ALA A 326 -36.49 20.52 8.14
CA ALA A 326 -36.58 21.13 9.47
C ALA A 326 -35.24 21.19 10.26
N TYR A 327 -34.37 20.20 10.09
CA TYR A 327 -33.14 20.05 10.88
C TYR A 327 -31.86 20.51 10.17
N THR A 328 -31.95 20.95 8.92
CA THR A 328 -30.79 21.34 8.11
C THR A 328 -30.61 22.86 8.05
N THR A 329 -29.64 23.32 7.25
CA THR A 329 -29.29 24.74 7.06
C THR A 329 -30.37 25.56 6.33
N SER A 330 -31.53 24.98 6.05
CA SER A 330 -32.70 25.71 5.54
C SER A 330 -33.34 26.62 6.60
N TYR A 331 -33.21 26.26 7.89
CA TYR A 331 -33.78 26.98 9.03
C TYR A 331 -35.31 27.18 8.96
N THR A 332 -36.02 26.34 8.22
CA THR A 332 -37.48 26.43 8.02
C THR A 332 -38.25 26.41 9.35
N SER A 333 -37.88 25.55 10.32
CA SER A 333 -38.61 25.48 11.60
C SER A 333 -38.63 26.81 12.36
N ILE A 334 -37.45 27.44 12.54
CA ILE A 334 -37.35 28.75 13.21
C ILE A 334 -37.89 29.89 12.36
N HIS A 335 -37.92 29.75 11.02
CA HIS A 335 -38.56 30.69 10.13
C HIS A 335 -40.07 30.80 10.44
N GLU A 336 -40.77 29.66 10.48
CA GLU A 336 -42.20 29.67 10.75
C GLU A 336 -42.54 30.08 12.20
N MET A 337 -41.73 29.65 13.16
CA MET A 337 -41.85 30.16 14.52
C MET A 337 -41.56 31.67 14.59
N GLY A 338 -40.73 32.19 13.68
CA GLY A 338 -40.52 33.62 13.46
C GLY A 338 -41.82 34.34 13.10
N HIS A 339 -42.64 33.78 12.21
CA HIS A 339 -43.97 34.29 11.91
C HIS A 339 -44.89 34.26 13.14
N ASN A 340 -44.88 33.17 13.91
CA ASN A 340 -45.62 33.09 15.18
C ASN A 340 -45.16 34.15 16.20
N MET A 341 -43.93 34.66 16.08
CA MET A 341 -43.37 35.74 16.90
C MET A 341 -43.51 37.15 16.29
N GLY A 342 -44.13 37.28 15.11
CA GLY A 342 -44.43 38.54 14.44
C GLY A 342 -43.38 39.02 13.43
N CYS A 343 -42.39 38.18 13.15
CA CYS A 343 -41.40 38.42 12.10
C CYS A 343 -42.01 38.21 10.72
N HIS A 344 -41.45 38.88 9.71
CA HIS A 344 -41.84 38.64 8.33
C HIS A 344 -40.64 38.69 7.41
N HIS A 345 -40.91 38.40 6.16
CA HIS A 345 -39.94 38.39 5.11
C HIS A 345 -39.30 39.74 4.81
N HIS A 346 -38.20 39.72 4.03
CA HIS A 346 -37.54 40.92 3.51
C HIS A 346 -38.51 41.87 2.79
N LYS A 347 -38.37 43.19 2.93
CA LYS A 347 -39.30 44.17 2.31
C LYS A 347 -39.22 44.21 0.77
N GLN A 348 -38.02 43.94 0.23
CA GLN A 348 -37.74 44.06 -1.21
C GLN A 348 -37.87 42.74 -1.99
N GLN A 349 -38.30 41.65 -1.36
CA GLN A 349 -38.49 40.41 -2.10
C GLN A 349 -39.79 40.46 -2.92
N ASN A 350 -39.81 39.79 -4.06
CA ASN A 350 -40.89 39.86 -5.06
C ASN A 350 -42.12 39.01 -4.71
N MET A 351 -42.03 38.14 -3.70
CA MET A 351 -43.11 37.26 -3.25
C MET A 351 -43.28 37.41 -1.75
N GLN A 352 -44.48 37.75 -1.28
CA GLN A 352 -44.80 37.90 0.14
C GLN A 352 -43.82 38.81 0.91
N PRO A 353 -43.56 40.03 0.43
CA PRO A 353 -42.68 40.96 1.14
C PRO A 353 -43.28 41.32 2.51
N GLY A 354 -42.40 41.51 3.50
CA GLY A 354 -42.78 42.15 4.74
C GLY A 354 -43.01 43.66 4.59
N PRO A 355 -43.13 44.39 5.72
CA PRO A 355 -42.89 43.93 7.09
C PRO A 355 -44.10 43.23 7.74
N GLY A 356 -43.85 42.54 8.85
CA GLY A 356 -44.87 41.92 9.71
C GLY A 356 -45.42 42.90 10.76
N LEU A 357 -45.38 42.48 12.03
CA LEU A 357 -46.02 43.19 13.15
C LEU A 357 -45.68 44.69 13.26
N PHE A 358 -44.42 45.03 13.07
CA PHE A 358 -43.91 46.41 13.12
C PHE A 358 -43.27 46.78 11.80
N SER A 359 -43.11 48.08 11.54
CA SER A 359 -42.47 48.55 10.30
C SER A 359 -41.05 47.99 10.05
N TYR A 360 -40.36 47.49 11.08
CA TYR A 360 -39.03 46.86 11.00
C TYR A 360 -39.06 45.33 11.11
N SER A 361 -40.23 44.69 11.24
CA SER A 361 -40.40 43.23 11.28
C SER A 361 -40.15 42.59 9.91
N ALA A 362 -38.93 42.70 9.39
CA ALA A 362 -38.56 42.19 8.07
C ALA A 362 -37.17 41.54 8.10
N GLY A 363 -37.01 40.49 7.31
CA GLY A 363 -35.71 39.87 7.04
C GLY A 363 -34.73 40.84 6.37
N TRP A 364 -33.45 40.47 6.37
CA TRP A 364 -32.38 41.27 5.77
C TRP A 364 -31.53 40.45 4.78
N ARG A 365 -30.96 41.14 3.79
CA ARG A 365 -30.04 40.59 2.78
C ARG A 365 -28.94 41.61 2.51
N TRP A 366 -27.69 41.15 2.47
CA TRP A 366 -26.52 42.02 2.30
C TRP A 366 -25.43 41.37 1.45
N ILE A 367 -24.47 42.17 0.99
CA ILE A 367 -23.27 41.72 0.26
C ILE A 367 -22.11 41.71 1.25
N GLY A 368 -21.51 40.55 1.46
CA GLY A 368 -20.34 40.37 2.32
C GLY A 368 -19.02 40.43 1.56
N THR A 369 -17.96 39.93 2.22
CA THR A 369 -16.61 39.82 1.63
C THR A 369 -16.64 38.93 0.38
N GLY A 370 -15.91 39.31 -0.66
CA GLY A 370 -15.83 38.54 -1.90
C GLY A 370 -17.06 38.64 -2.82
N GLN A 371 -17.94 39.62 -2.60
CA GLN A 371 -19.20 39.80 -3.36
C GLN A 371 -20.22 38.65 -3.17
N ILE A 372 -20.07 37.89 -2.09
CA ILE A 372 -21.02 36.84 -1.72
C ILE A 372 -22.24 37.50 -1.06
N TYR A 373 -23.44 37.16 -1.53
CA TYR A 373 -24.68 37.60 -0.91
C TYR A 373 -25.01 36.69 0.28
N TYR A 374 -25.45 37.29 1.38
CA TYR A 374 -25.92 36.60 2.57
C TYR A 374 -27.31 37.10 2.94
N CYS A 375 -28.11 36.25 3.60
CA CYS A 375 -29.42 36.64 4.09
C CYS A 375 -29.78 35.99 5.43
N THR A 376 -30.64 36.66 6.18
CA THR A 376 -31.19 36.17 7.46
C THR A 376 -32.22 35.06 7.24
N VAL A 377 -32.58 34.33 8.30
CA VAL A 377 -33.53 33.20 8.23
C VAL A 377 -34.90 33.58 7.68
N MET A 378 -35.37 34.81 7.95
CA MET A 378 -36.64 35.34 7.40
C MET A 378 -36.49 35.92 5.99
N THR A 379 -35.51 35.50 5.20
CA THR A 379 -35.31 36.02 3.84
C THR A 379 -35.12 34.86 2.89
N TYR A 380 -35.87 34.84 1.79
CA TYR A 380 -35.62 33.86 0.74
C TYR A 380 -34.22 34.05 0.15
N ASN A 381 -33.53 32.94 -0.06
CA ASN A 381 -32.14 32.93 -0.48
C ASN A 381 -31.99 32.78 -2.00
N GLN A 382 -33.06 32.43 -2.71
CA GLN A 382 -33.02 32.29 -4.17
C GLN A 382 -33.17 33.65 -4.85
N GLY A 383 -32.32 33.90 -5.84
CA GLY A 383 -32.30 35.14 -6.61
C GLY A 383 -33.56 35.40 -7.42
N THR A 384 -34.34 34.35 -7.72
CA THR A 384 -35.67 34.45 -8.34
C THR A 384 -36.64 35.35 -7.57
N TYR A 385 -36.45 35.49 -6.26
CA TYR A 385 -37.26 36.35 -5.40
C TYR A 385 -36.74 37.78 -5.29
N PHE A 386 -35.64 38.13 -5.96
CA PHE A 386 -35.06 39.46 -5.91
C PHE A 386 -34.91 40.07 -7.31
N PRO A 387 -35.11 41.39 -7.47
CA PRO A 387 -34.94 42.05 -8.77
C PRO A 387 -33.54 41.90 -9.39
N ASP A 388 -32.51 41.66 -8.56
CA ASP A 388 -31.13 41.50 -9.01
C ASP A 388 -30.79 40.07 -9.45
N GLY A 389 -31.67 39.09 -9.24
CA GLY A 389 -31.47 37.70 -9.65
C GLY A 389 -30.38 36.94 -8.89
N GLN A 390 -29.80 37.49 -7.81
CA GLN A 390 -28.64 36.90 -7.15
C GLN A 390 -29.03 35.99 -5.97
N ASN A 391 -28.52 34.75 -5.98
CA ASN A 391 -28.66 33.85 -4.84
C ASN A 391 -27.85 34.36 -3.64
N ALA A 392 -28.38 34.15 -2.44
CA ALA A 392 -27.74 34.45 -1.18
C ALA A 392 -27.48 33.16 -0.37
N ILE A 393 -26.50 33.18 0.52
CA ILE A 393 -26.27 32.15 1.52
C ILE A 393 -27.10 32.50 2.76
N ARG A 394 -28.05 31.64 3.13
CA ARG A 394 -28.84 31.80 4.36
C ARG A 394 -27.97 31.49 5.56
N VAL A 395 -27.95 32.39 6.55
CA VAL A 395 -27.21 32.23 7.80
C VAL A 395 -28.17 32.20 9.00
N PRO A 396 -27.80 31.52 10.12
CA PRO A 396 -28.68 31.35 11.29
C PRO A 396 -28.77 32.64 12.12
N TYR A 397 -29.34 33.69 11.52
CA TYR A 397 -29.58 34.99 12.15
C TYR A 397 -30.97 35.49 11.76
N PHE A 398 -31.74 36.00 12.72
CA PHE A 398 -32.74 37.02 12.49
C PHE A 398 -32.05 38.37 12.24
N SER A 399 -32.72 39.24 11.50
CA SER A 399 -32.19 40.57 11.20
C SER A 399 -32.03 41.39 12.48
N ASN A 400 -30.83 41.94 12.68
CA ASN A 400 -30.48 42.77 13.82
C ASN A 400 -29.36 43.75 13.43
N PRO A 401 -29.61 45.07 13.39
CA PRO A 401 -28.62 46.05 12.96
C PRO A 401 -27.37 46.12 13.86
N SER A 402 -27.45 45.60 15.09
CA SER A 402 -26.36 45.62 16.08
C SER A 402 -25.49 44.36 16.06
N ILE A 403 -25.86 43.35 15.29
CA ILE A 403 -25.12 42.09 15.14
C ILE A 403 -24.42 42.07 13.79
N TYR A 404 -23.21 41.52 13.75
CA TYR A 404 -22.36 41.53 12.56
C TYR A 404 -21.98 40.11 12.13
N TYR A 405 -22.04 39.87 10.83
CA TYR A 405 -21.54 38.66 10.17
C TYR A 405 -20.54 39.07 9.09
N GLY A 406 -19.31 38.54 9.17
CA GLY A 406 -18.21 38.92 8.29
C GLY A 406 -17.82 40.41 8.38
N GLY A 407 -18.15 41.08 9.48
CA GLY A 407 -17.98 42.54 9.65
C GLY A 407 -19.10 43.40 9.05
N TYR A 408 -20.13 42.80 8.48
CA TYR A 408 -21.31 43.48 7.93
C TYR A 408 -22.51 43.30 8.85
N SER A 409 -23.33 44.33 8.99
CA SER A 409 -24.53 44.24 9.83
C SER A 409 -25.52 43.22 9.27
N THR A 410 -26.12 42.40 10.14
CA THR A 410 -27.13 41.42 9.75
C THR A 410 -28.54 42.01 9.66
N GLY A 411 -28.72 43.32 9.84
CA GLY A 411 -30.01 43.99 9.77
C GLY A 411 -29.92 45.48 9.45
N ASP A 412 -31.07 46.14 9.48
CA ASP A 412 -31.23 47.59 9.36
C ASP A 412 -32.24 48.09 10.38
N ALA A 413 -31.94 49.20 11.04
CA ALA A 413 -32.74 49.71 12.16
C ALA A 413 -34.15 50.19 11.76
N ALA A 414 -34.37 50.55 10.49
CA ALA A 414 -35.68 50.95 9.97
C ALA A 414 -36.35 49.83 9.16
N ASP A 415 -35.54 49.06 8.42
CA ASP A 415 -36.04 48.19 7.37
C ASP A 415 -35.87 46.69 7.62
N GLY A 416 -35.14 46.28 8.66
CA GLY A 416 -35.01 44.87 9.03
C GLY A 416 -34.38 44.63 10.39
N ASP A 417 -35.22 44.52 11.43
CA ASP A 417 -34.84 44.19 12.81
C ASP A 417 -35.85 43.22 13.43
N ASN A 418 -35.96 42.01 12.85
CA ASN A 418 -36.80 40.94 13.38
C ASN A 418 -36.39 40.53 14.81
N ALA A 419 -35.10 40.66 15.16
CA ALA A 419 -34.66 40.37 16.53
C ALA A 419 -35.29 41.33 17.54
N ARG A 420 -35.49 42.60 17.18
CA ARG A 420 -36.26 43.55 17.99
C ARG A 420 -37.72 43.15 18.09
N THR A 421 -38.35 42.74 16.99
CA THR A 421 -39.73 42.23 17.02
C THR A 421 -39.88 41.12 18.03
N ILE A 422 -39.00 40.12 18.01
CA ILE A 422 -39.01 39.01 18.98
C ILE A 422 -38.81 39.53 20.42
N ARG A 423 -37.88 40.44 20.67
CA ARG A 423 -37.69 41.03 22.01
C ARG A 423 -38.93 41.75 22.53
N GLU A 424 -39.72 42.34 21.63
CA GLU A 424 -40.94 43.09 21.95
C GLU A 424 -42.18 42.22 22.08
N THR A 425 -42.16 40.96 21.61
CA THR A 425 -43.30 40.03 21.68
C THR A 425 -43.09 38.83 22.60
N LYS A 426 -41.85 38.43 22.89
CA LYS A 426 -41.52 37.19 23.63
C LYS A 426 -42.25 37.04 24.97
N ASP A 427 -42.43 38.11 25.75
CA ASP A 427 -43.03 38.03 27.09
C ASP A 427 -44.55 37.87 27.01
N VAL A 428 -45.16 38.32 25.91
CA VAL A 428 -46.58 38.07 25.63
C VAL A 428 -46.75 36.62 25.20
N ILE A 429 -45.90 36.13 24.30
CA ILE A 429 -45.96 34.77 23.78
C ILE A 429 -45.71 33.74 24.88
N ALA A 430 -44.74 33.97 25.76
CA ALA A 430 -44.44 33.13 26.92
C ALA A 430 -45.54 33.08 27.99
N THR A 431 -46.67 33.77 27.75
CA THR A 431 -47.86 33.74 28.62
C THR A 431 -49.07 33.11 27.93
N TYR A 432 -48.91 32.58 26.72
CA TYR A 432 -49.98 31.88 26.00
C TYR A 432 -50.46 30.67 26.79
N HIS A 433 -49.55 29.94 27.43
CA HIS A 433 -49.92 28.90 28.37
C HIS A 433 -49.14 29.01 29.69
N THR A 434 -49.77 28.53 30.76
CA THR A 434 -49.08 28.40 32.05
C THR A 434 -48.28 27.10 32.06
N ALA A 435 -47.05 27.16 32.56
CA ALA A 435 -46.23 25.97 32.79
C ALA A 435 -47.00 24.86 33.54
N PRO A 436 -46.75 23.58 33.25
CA PRO A 436 -47.43 22.46 33.90
C PRO A 436 -47.26 22.54 35.41
N THR A 437 -48.33 22.32 36.17
CA THR A 437 -48.33 22.47 37.64
C THR A 437 -48.10 21.16 38.39
N GLN A 438 -48.02 20.04 37.66
CA GLN A 438 -47.88 18.69 38.20
C GLN A 438 -46.59 18.04 37.68
N PRO A 439 -46.02 17.08 38.41
CA PRO A 439 -44.90 16.28 37.92
C PRO A 439 -45.34 15.43 36.73
N LEU A 440 -44.37 15.12 35.86
CA LEU A 440 -44.57 14.32 34.66
C LEU A 440 -43.44 13.30 34.52
N LEU A 441 -43.80 12.01 34.48
CA LEU A 441 -42.86 10.90 34.37
C LEU A 441 -42.25 10.84 32.96
N TYR A 442 -40.93 10.92 32.88
CA TYR A 442 -40.18 10.48 31.72
C TYR A 442 -39.20 9.36 32.09
N TYR A 443 -38.96 8.45 31.15
CA TYR A 443 -37.96 7.41 31.29
C TYR A 443 -37.46 6.91 29.92
N THR A 444 -36.17 6.57 29.84
CA THR A 444 -35.52 6.05 28.62
C THR A 444 -34.35 5.12 28.98
N PRO A 445 -34.04 4.09 28.17
CA PRO A 445 -34.81 3.59 27.02
C PRO A 445 -36.15 2.98 27.47
N LYS A 446 -37.06 2.68 26.52
CA LYS A 446 -38.33 1.99 26.85
C LYS A 446 -38.16 0.48 27.05
N SER A 447 -37.06 -0.08 26.58
CA SER A 447 -36.72 -1.49 26.74
C SER A 447 -35.21 -1.72 26.65
N HIS A 448 -34.76 -2.89 27.10
CA HIS A 448 -33.40 -3.37 26.88
C HIS A 448 -33.40 -4.86 26.55
N ASP A 449 -32.64 -5.24 25.52
CA ASP A 449 -32.41 -6.63 25.14
C ASP A 449 -30.95 -7.01 25.47
N PHE A 450 -30.79 -7.98 26.36
CA PHE A 450 -29.49 -8.53 26.76
C PHE A 450 -28.92 -9.53 25.75
N GLY A 451 -29.68 -9.85 24.70
CA GLY A 451 -29.30 -10.77 23.63
C GLY A 451 -29.19 -12.21 24.10
N GLU A 452 -28.32 -12.97 23.42
CA GLU A 452 -28.05 -14.35 23.79
C GLU A 452 -27.15 -14.45 25.02
N LYS A 453 -27.59 -15.22 26.00
CA LYS A 453 -26.82 -15.62 27.20
C LYS A 453 -26.88 -17.13 27.35
N ILE A 454 -25.80 -17.73 27.85
CA ILE A 454 -25.90 -19.12 28.32
C ILE A 454 -26.54 -19.11 29.72
N ALA A 455 -26.98 -20.28 30.19
CA ALA A 455 -27.47 -20.42 31.57
C ALA A 455 -26.38 -20.04 32.59
N ASP A 456 -26.82 -19.60 33.77
CA ASP A 456 -25.95 -19.25 34.91
C ASP A 456 -25.03 -18.02 34.66
N GLN A 457 -25.50 -17.05 33.88
CA GLN A 457 -24.83 -15.78 33.62
C GLN A 457 -25.59 -14.59 34.22
N THR A 458 -24.84 -13.57 34.63
CA THR A 458 -25.40 -12.28 35.03
C THR A 458 -24.99 -11.19 34.05
N ALA A 459 -25.86 -10.19 33.89
CA ALA A 459 -25.56 -8.98 33.12
C ALA A 459 -26.37 -7.80 33.68
N SER A 460 -25.95 -6.58 33.36
CA SER A 460 -26.64 -5.37 33.81
C SER A 460 -26.79 -4.31 32.71
N ALA A 461 -27.82 -3.49 32.85
CA ALA A 461 -28.14 -2.35 31.99
C ALA A 461 -28.70 -1.22 32.85
N THR A 462 -28.91 -0.05 32.26
CA THR A 462 -29.48 1.11 32.98
C THR A 462 -30.69 1.68 32.27
N VAL A 463 -31.67 2.14 33.04
CA VAL A 463 -32.76 3.01 32.60
C VAL A 463 -32.71 4.29 33.43
N VAL A 464 -32.93 5.43 32.79
CA VAL A 464 -32.95 6.73 33.46
C VAL A 464 -34.38 7.22 33.58
N ILE A 465 -34.74 7.78 34.73
CA ILE A 465 -36.08 8.29 35.07
C ILE A 465 -35.94 9.73 35.54
N TRP A 466 -36.79 10.65 35.09
CA TRP A 466 -36.84 12.02 35.62
C TRP A 466 -38.20 12.69 35.49
N ASN A 467 -38.33 13.81 36.20
CA ASN A 467 -39.46 14.71 36.13
C ASN A 467 -39.29 15.68 34.94
N THR A 468 -40.29 15.73 34.09
CA THR A 468 -40.35 16.70 32.98
C THR A 468 -41.42 17.77 33.18
N GLY A 469 -42.19 17.66 34.27
CA GLY A 469 -43.19 18.65 34.70
C GLY A 469 -42.71 19.44 35.92
N ALA A 470 -43.62 20.13 36.60
CA ALA A 470 -43.28 20.87 37.81
C ALA A 470 -43.27 19.99 39.08
N GLY A 471 -42.82 20.56 40.20
CA GLY A 471 -42.82 19.89 41.49
C GLY A 471 -41.84 18.72 41.56
N THR A 472 -42.13 17.76 42.44
CA THR A 472 -41.30 16.56 42.64
C THR A 472 -42.05 15.34 42.14
N LEU A 473 -41.46 14.65 41.16
CA LEU A 473 -41.86 13.31 40.76
C LEU A 473 -41.40 12.33 41.85
N THR A 474 -42.31 11.54 42.40
CA THR A 474 -41.98 10.41 43.28
C THR A 474 -42.41 9.13 42.58
N TYR A 475 -41.49 8.18 42.42
CA TYR A 475 -41.73 6.96 41.64
C TYR A 475 -41.28 5.69 42.38
N SER A 476 -41.88 4.57 42.01
CA SER A 476 -41.50 3.22 42.43
C SER A 476 -41.48 2.26 41.24
N LEU A 477 -40.58 1.28 41.30
CA LEU A 477 -40.40 0.23 40.32
C LEU A 477 -40.76 -1.14 40.93
N SER A 478 -41.35 -2.00 40.12
CA SER A 478 -41.61 -3.39 40.48
C SER A 478 -41.49 -4.32 39.28
N GLU A 479 -40.65 -5.35 39.39
CA GLU A 479 -40.47 -6.42 38.44
C GLU A 479 -41.35 -7.65 38.75
N SER A 480 -41.65 -8.43 37.72
CA SER A 480 -42.52 -9.62 37.81
C SER A 480 -41.77 -10.95 37.75
N SER A 481 -40.48 -10.95 37.41
CA SER A 481 -39.69 -12.16 37.17
C SER A 481 -38.49 -12.26 38.10
N SER A 482 -38.22 -13.46 38.62
CA SER A 482 -37.13 -13.73 39.57
C SER A 482 -35.73 -13.64 38.97
N TRP A 483 -35.61 -13.69 37.64
CA TRP A 483 -34.35 -13.55 36.91
C TRP A 483 -33.98 -12.09 36.61
N VAL A 484 -34.80 -11.12 37.04
CA VAL A 484 -34.55 -9.68 36.93
C VAL A 484 -34.56 -9.05 38.30
N SER A 485 -33.71 -8.06 38.54
CA SER A 485 -33.79 -7.18 39.72
C SER A 485 -33.44 -5.75 39.36
N VAL A 486 -34.01 -4.78 40.08
CA VAL A 486 -33.75 -3.34 39.87
C VAL A 486 -33.18 -2.67 41.10
N THR A 487 -32.30 -1.69 40.92
CA THR A 487 -31.74 -0.91 42.03
C THR A 487 -31.43 0.52 41.59
N PRO A 488 -31.95 1.56 42.28
CA PRO A 488 -32.93 1.49 43.38
C PRO A 488 -34.35 1.12 42.90
N THR A 489 -35.23 0.64 43.81
CA THR A 489 -36.63 0.29 43.51
C THR A 489 -37.61 1.46 43.66
N SER A 490 -37.15 2.62 44.13
CA SER A 490 -37.94 3.85 44.22
C SER A 490 -37.01 5.05 44.30
N GLY A 491 -37.54 6.23 43.98
CA GLY A 491 -36.80 7.47 44.01
C GLY A 491 -37.69 8.69 43.83
N SER A 492 -37.04 9.84 43.70
CA SER A 492 -37.73 11.09 43.43
C SER A 492 -36.85 12.01 42.60
N SER A 493 -37.46 12.71 41.64
CA SER A 493 -36.77 13.66 40.76
C SER A 493 -37.49 15.01 40.78
N THR A 494 -36.74 16.11 40.80
CA THR A 494 -37.22 17.48 40.52
C THR A 494 -36.89 17.99 39.12
N GLY A 495 -36.24 17.16 38.30
CA GLY A 495 -35.79 17.48 36.94
C GLY A 495 -34.48 16.77 36.59
N GLU A 496 -33.76 16.30 37.60
CA GLU A 496 -32.54 15.52 37.48
C GLU A 496 -32.79 14.08 37.01
N PRO A 497 -31.96 13.53 36.10
CA PRO A 497 -32.02 12.12 35.70
C PRO A 497 -31.53 11.19 36.80
N ASP A 498 -32.42 10.35 37.31
CA ASP A 498 -32.11 9.24 38.20
C ASP A 498 -31.75 7.99 37.40
N THR A 499 -30.58 7.42 37.65
CA THR A 499 -30.14 6.19 36.99
C THR A 499 -30.55 4.95 37.79
N ILE A 500 -31.32 4.07 37.17
CA ILE A 500 -31.74 2.78 37.72
C ILE A 500 -30.96 1.67 37.03
N THR A 501 -30.31 0.82 37.82
CA THR A 501 -29.61 -0.36 37.32
C THR A 501 -30.57 -1.54 37.26
N ILE A 502 -30.63 -2.20 36.11
CA ILE A 502 -31.37 -3.43 35.85
C ILE A 502 -30.36 -4.57 35.76
N ASN A 503 -30.49 -5.58 36.62
CA ASN A 503 -29.64 -6.77 36.58
C ASN A 503 -30.48 -7.97 36.13
N ILE A 504 -29.88 -8.83 35.31
CA ILE A 504 -30.42 -10.14 34.97
C ILE A 504 -29.53 -11.25 35.53
N ASP A 505 -30.15 -12.37 35.87
CA ASP A 505 -29.50 -13.61 36.29
C ASP A 505 -30.18 -14.80 35.62
N THR A 506 -29.50 -15.42 34.65
CA THR A 506 -30.03 -16.57 33.88
C THR A 506 -29.86 -17.90 34.62
N THR A 507 -29.46 -17.89 35.89
CA THR A 507 -29.28 -19.10 36.71
C THR A 507 -30.57 -19.91 36.77
N GLY A 508 -30.50 -21.18 36.39
CA GLY A 508 -31.64 -22.10 36.38
C GLY A 508 -32.70 -21.85 35.31
N LEU A 509 -32.49 -20.90 34.38
CA LEU A 509 -33.35 -20.75 33.21
C LEU A 509 -33.03 -21.82 32.16
N SER A 510 -34.07 -22.35 31.53
CA SER A 510 -33.92 -23.29 30.40
C SER A 510 -33.68 -22.52 29.10
N PRO A 511 -33.16 -23.16 28.04
CA PRO A 511 -33.02 -22.51 26.75
C PRO A 511 -34.37 -21.99 26.21
N GLY A 512 -34.41 -20.74 25.79
CA GLY A 512 -35.62 -20.05 25.32
C GLY A 512 -35.53 -18.52 25.44
N SER A 513 -36.50 -17.80 24.88
CA SER A 513 -36.60 -16.35 25.01
C SER A 513 -37.47 -15.96 26.21
N TYR A 514 -36.97 -15.02 27.01
CA TYR A 514 -37.61 -14.51 28.22
C TYR A 514 -37.89 -13.02 28.09
N THR A 515 -39.02 -12.58 28.65
CA THR A 515 -39.40 -11.16 28.72
C THR A 515 -39.91 -10.84 30.11
N CYS A 516 -39.44 -9.74 30.69
CA CYS A 516 -39.90 -9.24 31.99
C CYS A 516 -40.34 -7.78 31.86
N PRO A 517 -41.63 -7.46 32.08
CA PRO A 517 -42.07 -6.08 32.27
C PRO A 517 -41.71 -5.60 33.68
N ILE A 518 -41.12 -4.41 33.77
CA ILE A 518 -40.84 -3.67 34.99
C ILE A 518 -41.81 -2.49 35.02
N SER A 519 -42.74 -2.51 35.97
CA SER A 519 -43.74 -1.44 36.14
C SER A 519 -43.12 -0.25 36.85
N ILE A 520 -43.37 0.95 36.34
CA ILE A 520 -43.00 2.24 36.94
C ILE A 520 -44.29 2.95 37.34
N SER A 521 -44.48 3.18 38.63
CA SER A 521 -45.62 3.91 39.18
C SER A 521 -45.13 5.24 39.75
N SER A 522 -45.79 6.35 39.43
CA SER A 522 -45.41 7.66 39.97
C SER A 522 -46.61 8.60 40.15
N ASN A 523 -46.40 9.71 40.85
CA ASN A 523 -47.38 10.80 40.93
C ASN A 523 -47.45 11.66 39.64
N GLY A 524 -46.60 11.42 38.65
CA GLY A 524 -46.58 12.10 37.36
C GLY A 524 -46.91 11.20 36.16
N GLY A 525 -47.53 10.04 36.41
CA GLY A 525 -47.88 9.05 35.39
C GLY A 525 -47.32 7.65 35.68
N SER A 526 -47.65 6.69 34.82
CA SER A 526 -47.15 5.31 34.94
C SER A 526 -46.48 4.88 33.64
N GLY A 527 -45.54 3.96 33.74
CA GLY A 527 -44.80 3.41 32.60
C GLY A 527 -44.47 1.94 32.78
N THR A 528 -44.03 1.32 31.69
CA THR A 528 -43.49 -0.05 31.69
C THR A 528 -42.17 -0.06 30.93
N PHE A 529 -41.14 -0.64 31.53
CA PHE A 529 -39.85 -0.92 30.90
C PHE A 529 -39.73 -2.42 30.61
N TYR A 530 -39.40 -2.80 29.39
CA TYR A 530 -39.29 -4.22 29.00
C TYR A 530 -37.86 -4.72 28.98
N VAL A 531 -37.60 -5.85 29.63
CA VAL A 531 -36.33 -6.58 29.56
C VAL A 531 -36.49 -7.85 28.72
N TYR A 532 -35.57 -8.06 27.77
CA TYR A 532 -35.49 -9.27 26.95
C TYR A 532 -34.15 -9.98 27.18
N VAL A 533 -34.17 -11.33 27.18
CA VAL A 533 -32.96 -12.16 27.12
C VAL A 533 -33.29 -13.49 26.43
N THR A 534 -32.39 -14.00 25.60
CA THR A 534 -32.50 -15.35 25.03
C THR A 534 -31.47 -16.25 25.68
N VAL A 535 -31.94 -17.25 26.42
CA VAL A 535 -31.07 -18.28 26.99
C VAL A 535 -30.80 -19.34 25.92
N VAL A 536 -29.54 -19.57 25.60
CA VAL A 536 -29.12 -20.56 24.60
C VAL A 536 -28.31 -21.68 25.26
N LEU A 537 -28.33 -22.86 24.63
CA LEU A 537 -27.40 -23.92 25.02
C LEU A 537 -25.96 -23.50 24.64
N PRO A 538 -24.97 -23.84 25.46
CA PRO A 538 -23.58 -23.73 25.06
C PRO A 538 -23.33 -24.55 23.78
N THR A 539 -22.91 -23.89 22.70
CA THR A 539 -22.65 -24.53 21.40
C THR A 539 -21.16 -24.44 21.06
N PRO A 540 -20.41 -25.54 21.19
CA PRO A 540 -19.00 -25.54 20.82
C PRO A 540 -18.86 -25.39 19.31
N ILE A 541 -17.82 -24.68 18.87
CA ILE A 541 -17.42 -24.62 17.46
C ILE A 541 -15.94 -24.97 17.36
N LEU A 542 -15.64 -26.00 16.58
CA LEU A 542 -14.29 -26.45 16.29
C LEU A 542 -13.49 -25.35 15.59
N ALA A 543 -12.36 -24.97 16.16
CA ALA A 543 -11.32 -24.21 15.51
C ALA A 543 -9.98 -24.93 15.66
N TYR A 544 -9.12 -24.83 14.64
CA TYR A 544 -7.79 -25.43 14.65
C TYR A 544 -6.84 -24.69 13.72
N THR A 545 -5.56 -24.67 14.05
CA THR A 545 -4.52 -24.04 13.22
C THR A 545 -3.13 -24.64 13.49
N PRO A 546 -2.26 -24.79 12.48
CA PRO A 546 -2.54 -24.64 11.05
C PRO A 546 -3.44 -25.76 10.49
N ALA A 547 -3.92 -25.64 9.25
CA ALA A 547 -4.74 -26.68 8.60
C ALA A 547 -3.91 -27.75 7.86
N SER A 548 -2.62 -27.50 7.63
CA SER A 548 -1.70 -28.47 7.03
C SER A 548 -0.24 -28.21 7.41
N HIS A 549 0.61 -29.21 7.15
CA HIS A 549 2.06 -29.10 7.28
C HIS A 549 2.78 -29.98 6.24
N ASP A 550 3.74 -29.40 5.51
CA ASP A 550 4.60 -30.11 4.56
C ASP A 550 5.99 -30.33 5.18
N PHE A 551 6.38 -31.59 5.34
CA PHE A 551 7.70 -31.98 5.88
C PHE A 551 8.83 -31.91 4.84
N GLY A 552 8.50 -31.62 3.57
CA GLY A 552 9.42 -31.56 2.44
C GLY A 552 10.01 -32.94 2.10
N GLU A 553 11.28 -32.95 1.71
CA GLU A 553 12.02 -34.19 1.44
C GLU A 553 12.45 -34.89 2.74
N MET A 554 12.19 -36.20 2.80
CA MET A 554 12.64 -37.08 3.89
C MET A 554 13.33 -38.32 3.32
N GLU A 555 14.43 -38.76 3.93
CA GLU A 555 15.07 -40.02 3.55
C GLU A 555 14.30 -41.21 4.14
N SER A 556 14.57 -42.43 3.65
CA SER A 556 13.98 -43.65 4.23
C SER A 556 14.48 -43.90 5.66
N ASN A 557 13.59 -44.38 6.53
CA ASN A 557 13.84 -44.64 7.97
C ASN A 557 14.17 -43.38 8.80
N GLN A 558 13.56 -42.24 8.47
CA GLN A 558 13.63 -41.00 9.25
C GLN A 558 12.32 -40.76 10.00
N THR A 559 12.44 -40.14 11.18
CA THR A 559 11.29 -39.63 11.94
C THR A 559 11.36 -38.11 12.10
N LYS A 560 10.21 -37.45 12.04
CA LYS A 560 10.03 -36.01 12.30
C LYS A 560 8.70 -35.76 12.98
N SER A 561 8.52 -34.59 13.57
CA SER A 561 7.24 -34.20 14.16
C SER A 561 6.88 -32.74 13.91
N THR A 562 5.59 -32.45 14.01
CA THR A 562 5.00 -31.10 13.95
C THR A 562 3.82 -31.02 14.91
N THR A 563 3.26 -29.83 15.10
CA THR A 563 2.10 -29.62 15.97
C THR A 563 1.05 -28.72 15.32
N PHE A 564 -0.21 -28.90 15.73
CA PHE A 564 -1.29 -27.95 15.47
C PHE A 564 -2.17 -27.85 16.71
N ASP A 565 -2.85 -26.73 16.90
CA ASP A 565 -3.72 -26.49 18.04
C ASP A 565 -5.19 -26.68 17.66
N ILE A 566 -5.99 -27.19 18.61
CA ILE A 566 -7.45 -27.31 18.53
C ILE A 566 -8.07 -26.55 19.71
N TRP A 567 -9.13 -25.76 19.49
CA TRP A 567 -9.86 -25.10 20.57
C TRP A 567 -11.33 -24.90 20.26
N ASN A 568 -12.13 -24.65 21.31
CA ASN A 568 -13.48 -24.14 21.16
C ASN A 568 -13.45 -22.63 20.85
N SER A 569 -13.92 -22.22 19.67
CA SER A 569 -14.01 -20.79 19.31
C SER A 569 -15.26 -20.08 19.85
N LYS A 570 -16.17 -20.81 20.52
CA LYS A 570 -17.40 -20.30 21.12
C LYS A 570 -17.56 -20.77 22.57
N THR A 571 -18.79 -20.84 23.06
CA THR A 571 -19.13 -21.26 24.43
C THR A 571 -19.28 -22.78 24.54
N GLY A 572 -19.27 -23.30 25.76
CA GLY A 572 -19.41 -24.74 26.00
C GLY A 572 -18.11 -25.52 25.98
N THR A 573 -18.24 -26.85 25.98
CA THR A 573 -17.11 -27.78 25.92
C THR A 573 -17.10 -28.47 24.55
N LEU A 574 -16.04 -28.21 23.79
CA LEU A 574 -15.73 -28.96 22.58
C LEU A 574 -15.12 -30.29 22.99
N SER A 575 -15.74 -31.41 22.66
CA SER A 575 -15.15 -32.75 22.77
C SER A 575 -14.76 -33.22 21.38
N TYR A 576 -13.49 -33.58 21.17
CA TYR A 576 -12.98 -33.98 19.87
C TYR A 576 -12.23 -35.31 19.91
N SER A 577 -12.19 -35.99 18.76
CA SER A 577 -11.37 -37.16 18.49
C SER A 577 -10.66 -37.03 17.14
N LEU A 578 -9.48 -37.64 17.07
CA LEU A 578 -8.54 -37.59 15.96
C LEU A 578 -8.35 -38.99 15.41
N SER A 579 -8.27 -39.11 14.08
CA SER A 579 -7.95 -40.38 13.43
C SER A 579 -7.21 -40.18 12.11
N GLU A 580 -6.21 -41.01 11.89
CA GLU A 580 -5.39 -41.09 10.69
C GLU A 580 -5.54 -42.45 10.00
N SER A 581 -5.23 -42.50 8.70
CA SER A 581 -5.35 -43.71 7.88
C SER A 581 -4.00 -44.26 7.39
N SER A 582 -2.91 -43.51 7.62
CA SER A 582 -1.58 -43.86 7.12
C SER A 582 -0.72 -44.46 8.24
N SER A 583 -0.10 -45.61 7.98
CA SER A 583 0.76 -46.31 8.95
C SER A 583 2.06 -45.57 9.29
N TRP A 584 2.42 -44.55 8.51
CA TRP A 584 3.61 -43.71 8.69
C TRP A 584 3.33 -42.42 9.48
N VAL A 585 2.08 -42.20 9.92
CA VAL A 585 1.66 -41.07 10.76
C VAL A 585 1.16 -41.60 12.10
N SER A 586 1.46 -40.89 13.18
CA SER A 586 0.80 -41.08 14.48
C SER A 586 0.43 -39.74 15.11
N VAL A 587 -0.76 -39.65 15.71
CA VAL A 587 -1.26 -38.47 16.42
C VAL A 587 -1.29 -38.67 17.93
N THR A 588 -0.94 -37.64 18.71
CA THR A 588 -1.07 -37.67 20.17
C THR A 588 -1.36 -36.27 20.74
N PRO A 589 -2.38 -36.11 21.61
CA PRO A 589 -3.39 -37.11 22.01
C PRO A 589 -4.38 -37.43 20.87
N THR A 590 -5.09 -38.56 20.94
CA THR A 590 -6.11 -38.98 19.94
C THR A 590 -7.51 -38.46 20.24
N SER A 591 -7.72 -37.85 21.42
CA SER A 591 -8.95 -37.17 21.80
C SER A 591 -8.68 -36.17 22.92
N GLY A 592 -9.60 -35.24 23.11
CA GLY A 592 -9.50 -34.23 24.15
C GLY A 592 -10.77 -33.41 24.30
N SER A 593 -10.70 -32.39 25.14
CA SER A 593 -11.78 -31.44 25.33
C SER A 593 -11.26 -30.05 25.62
N SER A 594 -11.85 -29.03 24.98
CA SER A 594 -11.49 -27.62 25.15
C SER A 594 -12.71 -26.79 25.53
N THR A 595 -12.55 -25.87 26.49
CA THR A 595 -13.53 -24.82 26.83
C THR A 595 -13.20 -23.44 26.25
N GLY A 596 -12.16 -23.36 25.43
CA GLY A 596 -11.66 -22.13 24.81
C GLY A 596 -10.13 -22.06 24.79
N GLU A 597 -9.48 -22.81 25.67
CA GLU A 597 -8.03 -23.01 25.69
C GLU A 597 -7.56 -23.82 24.47
N PRO A 598 -6.41 -23.46 23.85
CA PRO A 598 -5.77 -24.26 22.82
C PRO A 598 -5.19 -25.57 23.39
N ASP A 599 -5.61 -26.68 22.81
CA ASP A 599 -5.02 -28.01 23.01
C ASP A 599 -4.02 -28.28 21.89
N THR A 600 -2.75 -28.43 22.23
CA THR A 600 -1.69 -28.74 21.27
C THR A 600 -1.65 -30.24 20.95
N ILE A 601 -1.80 -30.55 19.66
CA ILE A 601 -1.75 -31.91 19.11
C ILE A 601 -0.41 -32.13 18.43
N THR A 602 0.29 -33.21 18.77
CA THR A 602 1.56 -33.60 18.15
C THR A 602 1.33 -34.65 17.06
N ILE A 603 1.90 -34.40 15.89
CA ILE A 603 1.93 -35.33 14.76
C ILE A 603 3.35 -35.83 14.58
N ASN A 604 3.54 -37.15 14.61
CA ASN A 604 4.82 -37.80 14.33
C ASN A 604 4.77 -38.57 13.02
N ILE A 605 5.84 -38.44 12.24
CA ILE A 605 6.06 -39.09 10.95
C ILE A 605 7.16 -40.13 11.09
N ASP A 606 6.99 -41.30 10.47
CA ASP A 606 7.99 -42.37 10.37
C ASP A 606 8.04 -42.94 8.95
N THR A 607 9.14 -42.68 8.23
CA THR A 607 9.33 -43.16 6.85
C THR A 607 9.88 -44.59 6.74
N THR A 608 9.97 -45.32 7.85
CA THR A 608 10.45 -46.70 7.87
C THR A 608 9.58 -47.59 6.97
N GLY A 609 10.22 -48.26 6.00
CA GLY A 609 9.55 -49.16 5.06
C GLY A 609 8.78 -48.47 3.93
N LEU A 610 8.79 -47.13 3.85
CA LEU A 610 8.24 -46.41 2.69
C LEU A 610 9.19 -46.47 1.50
N SER A 611 8.62 -46.54 0.31
CA SER A 611 9.36 -46.46 -0.96
C SER A 611 9.56 -44.99 -1.37
N PRO A 612 10.53 -44.65 -2.23
CA PRO A 612 10.66 -43.29 -2.75
C PRO A 612 9.39 -42.83 -3.48
N GLY A 613 8.88 -41.64 -3.16
CA GLY A 613 7.63 -41.10 -3.71
C GLY A 613 6.98 -40.06 -2.81
N SER A 614 5.91 -39.41 -3.27
CA SER A 614 5.14 -38.42 -2.50
C SER A 614 4.05 -39.11 -1.67
N TYR A 615 3.89 -38.66 -0.43
CA TYR A 615 2.96 -39.20 0.54
C TYR A 615 2.13 -38.08 1.16
N THR A 616 0.81 -38.26 1.18
CA THR A 616 -0.15 -37.34 1.81
C THR A 616 -1.04 -38.12 2.76
N CYS A 617 -1.25 -37.61 3.97
CA CYS A 617 -2.17 -38.21 4.93
C CYS A 617 -3.14 -37.16 5.52
N PRO A 618 -4.45 -37.30 5.30
CA PRO A 618 -5.45 -36.52 6.03
C PRO A 618 -5.67 -37.10 7.44
N ILE A 619 -5.57 -36.26 8.46
CA ILE A 619 -5.95 -36.55 9.85
C ILE A 619 -7.33 -35.95 10.09
N SER A 620 -8.33 -36.82 10.31
CA SER A 620 -9.72 -36.43 10.51
C SER A 620 -9.95 -35.96 11.95
N ILE A 621 -10.57 -34.78 12.09
CA ILE A 621 -11.00 -34.20 13.36
C ILE A 621 -12.53 -34.33 13.43
N ILE A 622 -13.03 -35.10 14.38
CA ILE A 622 -14.48 -35.24 14.63
C ILE A 622 -14.76 -34.62 15.99
N SER A 623 -15.74 -33.71 16.07
CA SER A 623 -16.13 -33.10 17.34
C SER A 623 -17.63 -32.84 17.42
N ASN A 624 -18.11 -32.51 18.62
CA ASN A 624 -19.47 -32.00 18.82
C ASN A 624 -19.66 -30.54 18.33
N GLY A 625 -18.59 -29.87 17.87
CA GLY A 625 -18.62 -28.51 17.34
C GLY A 625 -18.30 -28.39 15.85
N GLY A 626 -18.38 -29.51 15.11
CA GLY A 626 -18.06 -29.60 13.68
C GLY A 626 -16.97 -30.63 13.38
N SER A 627 -16.62 -30.75 12.10
CA SER A 627 -15.56 -31.65 11.64
C SER A 627 -14.49 -30.87 10.88
N GLY A 628 -13.25 -31.34 10.95
CA GLY A 628 -12.10 -30.72 10.30
C GLY A 628 -11.13 -31.75 9.75
N THR A 629 -10.12 -31.30 9.03
CA THR A 629 -9.04 -32.16 8.53
C THR A 629 -7.74 -31.40 8.58
N PHE A 630 -6.74 -31.99 9.23
CA PHE A 630 -5.36 -31.55 9.17
C PHE A 630 -4.59 -32.43 8.18
N THR A 631 -3.96 -31.85 7.18
CA THR A 631 -3.24 -32.63 6.15
C THR A 631 -1.74 -32.55 6.35
N VAL A 632 -1.06 -33.70 6.31
CA VAL A 632 0.41 -33.77 6.24
C VAL A 632 0.88 -34.27 4.89
N ASP A 633 1.91 -33.62 4.36
CA ASP A 633 2.54 -33.95 3.09
C ASP A 633 4.05 -34.19 3.29
N MET A 634 4.62 -35.10 2.51
CA MET A 634 6.07 -35.28 2.39
C MET A 634 6.45 -35.93 1.06
N THR A 635 7.74 -35.88 0.71
CA THR A 635 8.32 -36.72 -0.34
C THR A 635 9.47 -37.57 0.21
N VAL A 636 9.34 -38.89 0.12
CA VAL A 636 10.42 -39.82 0.47
C VAL A 636 11.41 -39.89 -0.69
N VAL A 637 12.66 -39.58 -0.43
CA VAL A 637 13.76 -39.60 -1.40
C VAL A 637 14.79 -40.67 -1.04
N VAL A 638 15.54 -41.13 -2.04
CA VAL A 638 16.68 -42.04 -1.82
C VAL A 638 17.83 -41.24 -1.23
N LYS A 639 18.45 -41.75 -0.15
CA LYS A 639 19.66 -41.16 0.44
C LYS A 639 20.71 -40.89 -0.65
N LYS A 640 21.05 -39.61 -0.86
CA LYS A 640 22.03 -39.19 -1.86
C LYS A 640 23.43 -39.64 -1.42
N ASN A 641 24.12 -40.37 -2.28
CA ASN A 641 25.47 -40.85 -2.01
C ASN A 641 26.46 -39.68 -1.89
N VAL A 642 27.22 -39.64 -0.80
CA VAL A 642 28.24 -38.63 -0.49
C VAL A 642 29.61 -39.19 -0.86
N PRO A 643 30.42 -38.47 -1.65
CA PRO A 643 31.74 -38.97 -2.05
C PRO A 643 32.67 -39.18 -0.84
N PRO A 644 33.68 -40.06 -0.96
CA PRO A 644 34.65 -40.27 0.09
C PRO A 644 35.50 -39.02 0.36
N LEU A 645 36.02 -38.88 1.57
CA LEU A 645 36.95 -37.78 1.87
C LEU A 645 38.26 -37.93 1.09
N ALA A 646 38.94 -36.82 0.81
CA ALA A 646 40.28 -36.84 0.21
C ALA A 646 41.22 -37.70 1.06
N PRO A 647 42.02 -38.60 0.45
CA PRO A 647 42.93 -39.46 1.21
C PRO A 647 43.98 -38.71 2.02
N ASN A 648 44.42 -39.35 3.11
CA ASN A 648 45.59 -38.89 3.85
C ASN A 648 46.82 -38.88 2.94
N THR A 649 47.76 -37.96 3.21
CA THR A 649 49.08 -37.98 2.56
C THR A 649 49.68 -39.39 2.67
N PRO A 650 50.09 -40.03 1.57
CA PRO A 650 50.69 -41.35 1.64
C PRO A 650 51.97 -41.32 2.50
N ASP A 651 52.21 -42.39 3.26
CA ASP A 651 53.39 -42.58 4.11
C ASP A 651 54.25 -43.74 3.57
N GLY A 652 55.57 -43.57 3.57
CA GLY A 652 56.52 -44.50 2.95
C GLY A 652 57.94 -43.94 2.89
N GLU A 653 58.83 -44.61 2.16
CA GLU A 653 60.23 -44.18 2.03
C GLU A 653 60.36 -42.81 1.35
N LYS A 654 61.07 -41.87 1.97
CA LYS A 654 61.32 -40.53 1.42
C LYS A 654 62.59 -40.44 0.58
N THR A 655 63.44 -41.46 0.65
CA THR A 655 64.68 -41.57 -0.11
C THR A 655 64.88 -43.01 -0.55
N LEU A 656 65.18 -43.22 -1.83
CA LEU A 656 65.42 -44.54 -2.45
C LEU A 656 66.58 -44.45 -3.43
N GLU A 657 67.27 -45.56 -3.66
CA GLU A 657 68.20 -45.65 -4.78
C GLU A 657 67.42 -45.92 -6.08
N GLU A 658 67.95 -45.45 -7.20
CA GLU A 658 67.39 -45.74 -8.51
C GLU A 658 67.16 -47.25 -8.68
N LYS A 659 66.07 -47.63 -9.34
CA LYS A 659 65.63 -49.02 -9.57
C LYS A 659 65.28 -49.81 -8.30
N HIS A 660 65.27 -49.20 -7.12
CA HIS A 660 64.72 -49.82 -5.91
C HIS A 660 63.23 -49.51 -5.74
N ARG A 661 62.50 -50.46 -5.15
CA ARG A 661 61.05 -50.40 -4.99
C ARG A 661 60.70 -49.93 -3.57
N GLY A 662 60.00 -48.80 -3.45
CA GLY A 662 59.42 -48.30 -2.19
C GLY A 662 57.98 -48.74 -2.02
N THR A 663 57.44 -48.69 -0.80
CA THR A 663 56.05 -49.04 -0.46
C THR A 663 55.36 -47.90 0.28
N TYR A 664 54.20 -47.50 -0.22
CA TYR A 664 53.48 -46.31 0.22
C TYR A 664 52.08 -46.66 0.66
N THR A 665 51.69 -46.17 1.83
CA THR A 665 50.43 -46.52 2.50
C THR A 665 49.57 -45.29 2.73
N THR A 666 48.26 -45.39 2.51
CA THR A 666 47.28 -44.32 2.75
C THR A 666 45.94 -44.89 3.24
N SER A 667 45.06 -44.02 3.73
CA SER A 667 43.69 -44.35 4.12
C SER A 667 42.77 -43.14 3.99
N THR A 668 41.47 -43.39 3.86
CA THR A 668 40.40 -42.39 4.00
C THR A 668 39.10 -43.05 4.47
N THR A 669 38.10 -42.23 4.77
CA THR A 669 36.74 -42.68 5.12
C THR A 669 35.72 -42.13 4.14
N ASP A 670 34.74 -42.96 3.82
CA ASP A 670 33.49 -42.59 3.16
C ASP A 670 32.42 -42.21 4.20
N PRO A 671 31.78 -41.03 4.11
CA PRO A 671 30.72 -40.60 5.05
C PRO A 671 29.49 -41.52 5.08
N ASP A 672 29.21 -42.25 4.00
CA ASP A 672 28.14 -43.25 3.93
C ASP A 672 28.62 -44.65 4.35
N GLY A 673 29.89 -44.80 4.75
CA GLY A 673 30.50 -46.07 5.11
C GLY A 673 30.69 -47.01 3.92
N ASN A 674 30.57 -46.51 2.69
CA ASN A 674 30.70 -47.32 1.47
C ASN A 674 32.13 -47.86 1.35
N LYS A 675 32.30 -49.00 0.68
CA LYS A 675 33.65 -49.49 0.36
C LYS A 675 34.35 -48.53 -0.60
N ILE A 676 35.66 -48.40 -0.45
CA ILE A 676 36.49 -47.45 -1.18
C ILE A 676 37.69 -48.14 -1.83
N GLN A 677 38.15 -47.58 -2.95
CA GLN A 677 39.36 -47.99 -3.66
C GLN A 677 40.24 -46.76 -3.92
N TYR A 678 41.52 -46.98 -4.17
CA TYR A 678 42.53 -45.92 -4.26
C TYR A 678 43.29 -45.98 -5.58
N MET A 679 43.73 -44.82 -6.07
CA MET A 679 44.64 -44.70 -7.21
C MET A 679 45.79 -43.79 -6.82
N PHE A 680 47.02 -44.25 -7.03
CA PHE A 680 48.24 -43.50 -6.75
C PHE A 680 48.72 -42.82 -8.03
N ASP A 681 49.16 -41.58 -7.88
CA ASP A 681 49.94 -40.85 -8.87
C ASP A 681 51.38 -40.79 -8.35
N TRP A 682 52.29 -41.47 -9.04
CA TRP A 682 53.68 -41.64 -8.61
C TRP A 682 54.60 -40.48 -9.02
N ASP A 683 54.10 -39.55 -9.84
CA ASP A 683 54.87 -38.41 -10.36
C ASP A 683 53.97 -37.18 -10.59
N ALA A 684 53.32 -36.74 -9.51
CA ALA A 684 52.30 -35.70 -9.52
C ALA A 684 52.83 -34.29 -9.82
N ASN A 685 54.14 -34.13 -10.01
CA ASN A 685 54.81 -32.88 -10.40
C ASN A 685 55.29 -32.90 -11.86
N SER A 686 55.10 -33.99 -12.61
CA SER A 686 55.52 -34.06 -14.01
C SER A 686 54.50 -34.79 -14.90
N ARG A 687 54.77 -36.02 -15.36
CA ARG A 687 53.99 -36.74 -16.38
C ARG A 687 52.73 -37.43 -15.84
N HIS A 688 52.53 -37.41 -14.51
CA HIS A 688 51.44 -38.11 -13.82
C HIS A 688 51.41 -39.61 -14.14
N GLU A 689 52.15 -40.40 -13.36
CA GLU A 689 52.20 -41.85 -13.52
C GLU A 689 51.16 -42.52 -12.61
N TYR A 690 50.00 -42.87 -13.15
CA TYR A 690 48.92 -43.46 -12.37
C TYR A 690 49.03 -44.97 -12.20
N SER A 691 48.71 -45.46 -11.00
CA SER A 691 48.41 -46.88 -10.78
C SER A 691 47.04 -47.26 -11.36
N SER A 692 46.78 -48.57 -11.47
CA SER A 692 45.39 -49.04 -11.48
C SER A 692 44.72 -48.71 -10.16
N TRP A 693 43.40 -48.62 -10.16
CA TRP A 693 42.62 -48.61 -8.91
C TRP A 693 42.89 -49.90 -8.13
N THR A 694 43.01 -49.79 -6.80
CA THR A 694 43.10 -50.94 -5.91
C THR A 694 41.76 -51.68 -5.84
N ASP A 695 41.75 -52.88 -5.26
CA ASP A 695 40.49 -53.51 -4.88
C ASP A 695 39.70 -52.64 -3.88
N LEU A 696 38.38 -52.81 -3.87
CA LEU A 696 37.50 -52.17 -2.89
C LEU A 696 37.77 -52.72 -1.48
N VAL A 697 38.12 -51.82 -0.56
CA VAL A 697 38.34 -52.10 0.87
C VAL A 697 37.28 -51.41 1.73
N PRO A 698 37.01 -51.90 2.96
CA PRO A 698 36.11 -51.21 3.88
C PRO A 698 36.55 -49.76 4.14
N SER A 699 35.58 -48.84 4.26
CA SER A 699 35.84 -47.44 4.66
C SER A 699 36.75 -47.37 5.89
N GLY A 700 37.78 -46.51 5.85
CA GLY A 700 38.79 -46.38 6.91
C GLY A 700 39.97 -47.36 6.80
N SER A 701 39.92 -48.35 5.91
CA SER A 701 41.02 -49.30 5.73
C SER A 701 42.22 -48.62 5.06
N SER A 702 43.42 -48.98 5.52
CA SER A 702 44.67 -48.56 4.87
C SER A 702 45.01 -49.49 3.71
N VAL A 703 45.54 -48.94 2.61
CA VAL A 703 46.07 -49.70 1.49
C VAL A 703 47.52 -49.33 1.23
N SER A 704 48.33 -50.31 0.84
CA SER A 704 49.74 -50.12 0.48
C SER A 704 49.97 -50.47 -0.98
N MET A 705 50.71 -49.64 -1.70
CA MET A 705 51.18 -49.92 -3.05
C MET A 705 52.68 -49.67 -3.16
N SER A 706 53.37 -50.49 -3.94
CA SER A 706 54.81 -50.37 -4.14
C SER A 706 55.14 -49.88 -5.54
N HIS A 707 56.11 -48.99 -5.67
CA HIS A 707 56.52 -48.38 -6.94
C HIS A 707 58.05 -48.27 -7.04
N LYS A 708 58.57 -48.24 -8.28
CA LYS A 708 60.01 -48.22 -8.59
C LYS A 708 60.30 -47.20 -9.68
N TRP A 709 61.09 -46.19 -9.37
CA TRP A 709 61.57 -45.19 -10.34
C TRP A 709 62.86 -45.66 -11.03
N ASN A 710 62.93 -45.46 -12.34
CA ASN A 710 64.08 -45.89 -13.16
C ASN A 710 65.08 -44.76 -13.43
N SER A 711 64.92 -43.60 -12.80
CA SER A 711 65.81 -42.44 -12.90
C SER A 711 65.95 -41.80 -11.53
N SER A 712 67.12 -41.21 -11.26
CA SER A 712 67.30 -40.36 -10.09
C SER A 712 66.51 -39.06 -10.26
N GLY A 713 66.03 -38.48 -9.16
CA GLY A 713 65.18 -37.30 -9.21
C GLY A 713 64.29 -37.12 -7.98
N ILE A 714 63.44 -36.08 -8.01
CA ILE A 714 62.45 -35.81 -6.97
C ILE A 714 61.06 -36.08 -7.54
N TYR A 715 60.32 -36.97 -6.89
CA TYR A 715 58.98 -37.39 -7.27
C TYR A 715 57.96 -37.01 -6.20
N TYR A 716 56.74 -36.69 -6.61
CA TYR A 716 55.64 -36.35 -5.69
C TYR A 716 54.52 -37.38 -5.80
N VAL A 717 54.24 -38.10 -4.71
CA VAL A 717 53.20 -39.13 -4.67
C VAL A 717 51.90 -38.56 -4.11
N LYS A 718 50.79 -38.69 -4.86
CA LYS A 718 49.43 -38.32 -4.42
C LYS A 718 48.47 -39.48 -4.58
N VAL A 719 47.37 -39.47 -3.83
CA VAL A 719 46.35 -40.54 -3.88
C VAL A 719 44.95 -39.96 -4.03
N LYS A 720 44.11 -40.58 -4.86
CA LYS A 720 42.67 -40.30 -4.96
C LYS A 720 41.88 -41.53 -4.54
N ALA A 721 40.75 -41.33 -3.85
CA ALA A 721 39.81 -42.39 -3.52
C ALA A 721 38.53 -42.30 -4.35
N ARG A 722 37.85 -43.44 -4.49
CA ARG A 722 36.53 -43.58 -5.13
C ARG A 722 35.72 -44.64 -4.39
N ASP A 723 34.43 -44.40 -4.20
CA ASP A 723 33.53 -45.36 -3.56
C ASP A 723 33.05 -46.47 -4.53
N GLU A 724 32.35 -47.46 -3.98
CA GLU A 724 31.77 -48.58 -4.75
C GLU A 724 30.63 -48.18 -5.70
N ARG A 725 30.07 -46.97 -5.54
CA ARG A 725 28.99 -46.42 -6.37
C ARG A 725 29.51 -45.50 -7.48
N GLY A 726 30.81 -45.22 -7.49
CA GLY A 726 31.49 -44.51 -8.55
C GLY A 726 31.84 -43.05 -8.26
N LEU A 727 31.51 -42.51 -7.09
CA LEU A 727 31.85 -41.14 -6.75
C LEU A 727 33.30 -41.04 -6.27
N GLU A 728 34.04 -40.11 -6.86
CA GLU A 728 35.43 -39.85 -6.49
C GLU A 728 35.50 -38.83 -5.36
N SER A 729 36.55 -38.97 -4.55
CA SER A 729 36.86 -38.04 -3.47
C SER A 729 36.97 -36.59 -3.94
N THR A 730 36.62 -35.67 -3.04
CA THR A 730 36.57 -34.22 -3.30
C THR A 730 37.89 -33.61 -3.77
N GLY A 731 39.00 -34.32 -3.58
CA GLY A 731 40.32 -33.96 -4.11
C GLY A 731 41.34 -35.08 -3.93
N TRP A 732 42.53 -34.87 -4.51
CA TRP A 732 43.70 -35.70 -4.24
C TRP A 732 44.25 -35.45 -2.82
N SER A 733 44.98 -36.41 -2.27
CA SER A 733 45.77 -36.19 -1.06
C SER A 733 46.79 -35.06 -1.24
N SER A 734 47.29 -34.55 -0.12
CA SER A 734 48.54 -33.79 -0.15
C SER A 734 49.68 -34.68 -0.67
N ALA A 735 50.71 -34.07 -1.25
CA ALA A 735 51.80 -34.80 -1.90
C ALA A 735 52.90 -35.24 -0.91
N LEU A 736 53.34 -36.48 -1.03
CA LEU A 736 54.58 -36.97 -0.40
C LEU A 736 55.76 -36.76 -1.36
N ARG A 737 56.82 -36.08 -0.91
CA ARG A 737 58.06 -35.90 -1.68
C ARG A 737 59.02 -37.07 -1.47
N VAL A 738 59.44 -37.73 -2.55
CA VAL A 738 60.36 -38.88 -2.58
C VAL A 738 61.60 -38.51 -3.40
N THR A 739 62.80 -38.75 -2.87
CA THR A 739 64.07 -38.48 -3.57
C THR A 739 64.75 -39.78 -4.00
N VAL A 740 65.04 -39.93 -5.29
CA VAL A 740 65.70 -41.11 -5.85
C VAL A 740 67.14 -40.77 -6.24
N THR A 741 68.14 -41.50 -5.76
CA THR A 741 69.58 -41.19 -5.95
C THR A 741 70.27 -42.14 -6.93
N GLY A 742 71.22 -41.63 -7.75
CA GLY A 742 72.04 -42.41 -8.71
C GLY A 742 73.35 -42.97 -8.11
N PRO A 743 74.14 -43.76 -8.88
CA PRO A 743 75.36 -44.43 -8.38
C PRO A 743 76.55 -43.46 -8.14
N PRO A 744 77.45 -43.76 -7.18
CA PRO A 744 78.46 -42.81 -6.71
C PRO A 744 79.65 -42.63 -7.69
N GLY A 745 79.89 -41.40 -8.17
CA GLY A 745 81.20 -41.01 -8.74
C GLY A 745 81.28 -39.91 -9.83
N ASN A 746 80.19 -39.48 -10.45
CA ASN A 746 80.19 -38.51 -11.57
C ASN A 746 80.08 -37.04 -11.10
N GLN A 747 80.94 -36.13 -11.58
CA GLN A 747 80.92 -34.71 -11.23
C GLN A 747 80.08 -33.90 -12.21
N ASN A 748 79.36 -32.90 -11.71
CA ASN A 748 78.48 -32.09 -12.57
C ASN A 748 79.31 -31.22 -13.55
N PRO A 749 78.76 -30.91 -14.74
CA PRO A 749 79.33 -29.93 -15.66
C PRO A 749 79.53 -28.56 -15.00
N ASN A 750 80.55 -27.81 -15.45
CA ASN A 750 80.70 -26.41 -15.04
C ASN A 750 79.57 -25.54 -15.62
N PRO A 751 79.22 -24.42 -14.96
CA PRO A 751 78.23 -23.48 -15.48
C PRO A 751 78.59 -22.99 -16.89
N PRO A 752 77.63 -22.94 -17.84
CA PRO A 752 77.92 -22.52 -19.20
C PRO A 752 78.22 -21.03 -19.28
N THR A 753 78.90 -20.64 -20.37
CA THR A 753 79.15 -19.24 -20.73
C THR A 753 78.50 -18.95 -22.08
N ILE A 754 77.64 -17.93 -22.13
CA ILE A 754 77.13 -17.37 -23.38
C ILE A 754 78.26 -16.56 -24.03
N LEU A 755 78.74 -17.03 -25.17
CA LEU A 755 79.92 -16.50 -25.86
C LEU A 755 79.58 -15.28 -26.71
N ALA A 756 78.42 -15.28 -27.38
CA ALA A 756 77.96 -14.20 -28.24
C ALA A 756 76.45 -14.29 -28.50
N GLY A 757 75.81 -13.14 -28.72
CA GLY A 757 74.41 -12.98 -29.13
C GLY A 757 74.02 -11.49 -29.19
N PRO A 758 72.99 -11.12 -29.95
CA PRO A 758 72.52 -9.74 -30.01
C PRO A 758 71.82 -9.35 -28.69
N SER A 759 72.11 -8.15 -28.17
CA SER A 759 71.47 -7.61 -26.95
C SER A 759 70.20 -6.81 -27.24
N VAL A 760 69.86 -6.61 -28.52
CA VAL A 760 68.68 -5.88 -28.97
C VAL A 760 68.07 -6.55 -30.21
N GLY A 761 66.74 -6.51 -30.33
CA GLY A 761 65.99 -7.04 -31.46
C GLY A 761 64.58 -6.43 -31.55
N LYS A 762 63.80 -6.85 -32.53
CA LYS A 762 62.36 -6.63 -32.66
C LYS A 762 61.55 -7.92 -32.56
N ALA A 763 60.30 -7.79 -32.10
CA ALA A 763 59.36 -8.90 -31.96
C ALA A 763 59.12 -9.60 -33.32
N GLY A 764 59.05 -10.93 -33.34
CA GLY A 764 58.94 -11.77 -34.55
C GLY A 764 60.28 -12.06 -35.25
N GLY A 765 61.39 -11.40 -34.84
CA GLY A 765 62.72 -11.66 -35.38
C GLY A 765 63.40 -12.88 -34.77
N SER A 766 64.22 -13.60 -35.56
CA SER A 766 65.03 -14.74 -35.09
C SER A 766 66.46 -14.33 -34.81
N TYR A 767 66.95 -14.64 -33.60
CA TYR A 767 68.27 -14.22 -33.11
C TYR A 767 69.10 -15.41 -32.67
N THR A 768 70.36 -15.46 -33.11
CA THR A 768 71.28 -16.57 -32.85
C THR A 768 72.24 -16.26 -31.71
N PHE A 769 72.39 -17.23 -30.79
CA PHE A 769 73.28 -17.20 -29.63
C PHE A 769 74.26 -18.37 -29.68
N PHE A 770 75.44 -18.17 -29.08
CA PHE A 770 76.51 -19.17 -28.98
C PHE A 770 76.84 -19.45 -27.51
N VAL A 771 76.96 -20.72 -27.12
CA VAL A 771 77.24 -21.15 -25.73
C VAL A 771 78.29 -22.26 -25.66
N SER A 772 79.05 -22.33 -24.57
CA SER A 772 79.92 -23.48 -24.25
C SER A 772 79.98 -23.77 -22.74
N ALA A 773 80.20 -25.04 -22.36
CA ALA A 773 80.53 -25.48 -21.00
C ALA A 773 81.58 -26.59 -21.04
N ILE A 774 82.33 -26.75 -19.94
CA ILE A 774 83.30 -27.84 -19.75
C ILE A 774 82.77 -28.76 -18.66
N ASP A 775 82.61 -30.03 -19.00
CA ASP A 775 82.45 -31.10 -18.03
C ASP A 775 83.81 -31.54 -17.45
N PRO A 776 83.99 -31.56 -16.10
CA PRO A 776 85.25 -31.96 -15.46
C PRO A 776 85.72 -33.39 -15.76
N ASP A 777 84.79 -34.31 -16.01
CA ASP A 777 85.07 -35.71 -16.32
C ASP A 777 85.19 -35.95 -17.85
N GLY A 778 84.93 -34.91 -18.65
CA GLY A 778 85.11 -34.87 -20.10
C GLY A 778 83.87 -35.31 -20.88
N ASP A 779 82.74 -35.49 -20.21
CA ASP A 779 81.50 -35.95 -20.80
C ASP A 779 80.87 -34.91 -21.73
N SER A 780 80.11 -35.38 -22.73
CA SER A 780 79.40 -34.49 -23.65
C SER A 780 78.28 -33.75 -22.93
N VAL A 781 78.09 -32.47 -23.26
CA VAL A 781 77.13 -31.58 -22.60
C VAL A 781 76.02 -31.13 -23.54
N SER A 782 74.79 -31.12 -23.04
CA SER A 782 73.64 -30.44 -23.65
C SER A 782 73.35 -29.13 -22.91
N PHE A 783 72.80 -28.13 -23.61
CA PHE A 783 72.53 -26.81 -23.03
C PHE A 783 71.04 -26.53 -22.91
N GLY A 784 70.61 -26.17 -21.71
CA GLY A 784 69.23 -25.85 -21.41
C GLY A 784 69.04 -24.36 -21.23
N TRP A 785 68.27 -23.73 -22.13
CA TRP A 785 68.06 -22.29 -22.17
C TRP A 785 66.76 -21.89 -21.45
N ASP A 786 66.86 -20.78 -20.71
CA ASP A 786 65.78 -20.02 -20.09
C ASP A 786 65.76 -18.66 -20.79
N TRP A 787 64.82 -18.48 -21.72
CA TRP A 787 64.77 -17.36 -22.68
C TRP A 787 64.05 -16.13 -22.15
N ASP A 788 63.20 -16.26 -21.14
CA ASP A 788 62.39 -15.16 -20.62
C ASP A 788 62.62 -14.84 -19.14
N ASN A 789 63.23 -15.76 -18.37
CA ASN A 789 63.48 -15.66 -16.95
C ASN A 789 62.23 -15.23 -16.18
N ASP A 790 61.12 -15.91 -16.46
CA ASP A 790 59.83 -15.80 -15.79
C ASP A 790 59.87 -16.12 -14.27
N GLY A 791 61.02 -16.53 -13.75
CA GLY A 791 61.25 -16.85 -12.35
C GLY A 791 60.87 -18.28 -11.96
N ILE A 792 60.50 -19.12 -12.93
CA ILE A 792 60.32 -20.56 -12.77
C ILE A 792 61.61 -21.25 -13.23
N ILE A 793 62.14 -22.19 -12.45
CA ILE A 793 63.46 -22.85 -12.65
C ILE A 793 63.51 -23.75 -13.92
N ASN A 794 62.50 -23.70 -14.78
CA ASN A 794 62.37 -24.61 -15.91
C ASN A 794 63.20 -24.14 -17.10
N ILE A 795 63.75 -25.10 -17.82
CA ILE A 795 64.49 -24.89 -19.06
C ILE A 795 63.47 -24.98 -20.19
N ASP A 796 63.38 -23.94 -21.01
CA ASP A 796 62.42 -23.83 -22.11
C ASP A 796 62.77 -24.79 -23.23
N ASP A 797 64.06 -24.89 -23.54
CA ASP A 797 64.55 -25.78 -24.59
C ASP A 797 65.96 -26.32 -24.29
N TRP A 798 66.19 -27.57 -24.67
CA TRP A 798 67.48 -28.24 -24.55
C TRP A 798 68.08 -28.48 -25.93
N THR A 799 69.36 -28.16 -26.08
CA THR A 799 70.10 -28.51 -27.30
C THR A 799 70.46 -29.99 -27.32
N ASP A 800 70.66 -30.53 -28.54
CA ASP A 800 71.40 -31.78 -28.71
C ASP A 800 72.78 -31.71 -28.06
N SER A 801 73.32 -32.88 -27.68
CA SER A 801 74.61 -33.02 -27.02
C SER A 801 75.76 -32.47 -27.89
N ALA A 802 76.66 -31.71 -27.29
CA ALA A 802 77.90 -31.25 -27.87
C ALA A 802 79.09 -31.79 -27.05
N PRO A 803 80.26 -32.07 -27.67
CA PRO A 803 81.44 -32.45 -26.90
C PRO A 803 81.83 -31.35 -25.89
N SER A 804 82.32 -31.75 -24.71
CA SER A 804 82.79 -30.84 -23.66
C SER A 804 83.73 -29.77 -24.21
N GLY A 805 83.46 -28.49 -23.91
CA GLY A 805 84.26 -27.33 -24.31
C GLY A 805 84.01 -26.77 -25.72
N TYR A 806 83.12 -27.37 -26.53
CA TYR A 806 82.79 -26.84 -27.87
C TYR A 806 81.65 -25.81 -27.83
N SER A 807 81.68 -24.84 -28.75
CA SER A 807 80.61 -23.86 -28.91
C SER A 807 79.41 -24.45 -29.66
N LYS A 808 78.20 -24.29 -29.11
CA LYS A 808 76.93 -24.65 -29.73
C LYS A 808 76.15 -23.40 -30.12
N GLU A 809 75.58 -23.39 -31.32
CA GLU A 809 74.68 -22.33 -31.80
C GLU A 809 73.20 -22.70 -31.57
N VAL A 810 72.39 -21.71 -31.21
CA VAL A 810 70.93 -21.83 -31.04
C VAL A 810 70.26 -20.53 -31.48
N SER A 811 69.08 -20.60 -32.09
CA SER A 811 68.29 -19.43 -32.48
C SER A 811 66.95 -19.41 -31.77
N HIS A 812 66.48 -18.21 -31.38
CA HIS A 812 65.20 -18.01 -30.70
C HIS A 812 64.43 -16.82 -31.29
N ILE A 813 63.09 -16.86 -31.22
CA ILE A 813 62.18 -15.80 -31.66
C ILE A 813 61.33 -15.38 -30.46
N TRP A 814 61.28 -14.08 -30.19
CA TRP A 814 60.34 -13.50 -29.23
C TRP A 814 59.17 -12.89 -29.98
N ASP A 815 57.96 -13.37 -29.73
CA ASP A 815 56.74 -12.83 -30.35
C ASP A 815 56.30 -11.50 -29.69
N ASP A 816 56.72 -11.27 -28.44
CA ASP A 816 56.40 -10.07 -27.66
C ASP A 816 57.63 -9.16 -27.49
N TYR A 817 57.36 -7.86 -27.32
CA TYR A 817 58.40 -6.87 -27.01
C TYR A 817 58.59 -6.75 -25.49
N GLY A 818 59.83 -6.58 -25.06
CA GLY A 818 60.18 -6.59 -23.64
C GLY A 818 61.68 -6.66 -23.39
N ILE A 819 62.06 -6.71 -22.12
CA ILE A 819 63.44 -6.98 -21.69
C ILE A 819 63.47 -8.40 -21.14
N TYR A 820 64.27 -9.26 -21.77
CA TYR A 820 64.40 -10.67 -21.44
C TYR A 820 65.79 -10.93 -20.85
N ASN A 821 65.86 -11.70 -19.76
CA ASN A 821 67.10 -12.00 -19.04
C ASN A 821 67.53 -13.46 -19.29
N VAL A 822 68.13 -13.74 -20.43
CA VAL A 822 68.43 -15.10 -20.87
C VAL A 822 69.49 -15.76 -19.98
N ARG A 823 69.28 -17.02 -19.56
CA ARG A 823 70.25 -17.85 -18.83
C ARG A 823 70.33 -19.25 -19.42
N VAL A 824 71.42 -19.97 -19.15
CA VAL A 824 71.62 -21.32 -19.66
C VAL A 824 72.27 -22.25 -18.64
N LYS A 825 71.91 -23.54 -18.64
CA LYS A 825 72.52 -24.64 -17.87
C LYS A 825 73.14 -25.68 -18.78
N ALA A 826 74.11 -26.44 -18.27
CA ALA A 826 74.68 -27.61 -18.95
C ALA A 826 74.25 -28.89 -18.24
N LYS A 827 74.07 -29.96 -19.01
CA LYS A 827 73.79 -31.31 -18.52
C LYS A 827 74.68 -32.32 -19.22
N ASP A 828 75.33 -33.21 -18.47
CA ASP A 828 76.18 -34.26 -19.04
C ASP A 828 75.37 -35.47 -19.56
N SER A 829 76.08 -36.47 -20.07
CA SER A 829 75.50 -37.75 -20.53
C SER A 829 74.90 -38.63 -19.41
N TYR A 830 75.07 -38.25 -18.14
CA TYR A 830 74.51 -38.93 -16.97
C TYR A 830 73.38 -38.12 -16.30
N ASP A 831 72.88 -37.09 -16.99
CA ASP A 831 71.83 -36.18 -16.54
C ASP A 831 72.19 -35.33 -15.29
N HIS A 832 73.48 -35.21 -14.94
CA HIS A 832 73.90 -34.25 -13.91
C HIS A 832 73.97 -32.84 -14.50
N ILE A 833 73.46 -31.86 -13.74
CA ILE A 833 73.20 -30.50 -14.23
C ILE A 833 74.09 -29.49 -13.50
N SER A 834 74.60 -28.50 -14.24
CA SER A 834 75.37 -27.37 -13.71
C SER A 834 74.50 -26.32 -12.99
N GLU A 835 75.15 -25.36 -12.33
CA GLU A 835 74.49 -24.07 -12.03
C GLU A 835 74.23 -23.26 -13.33
N PHE A 836 73.34 -22.26 -13.26
CA PHE A 836 73.06 -21.36 -14.40
C PHE A 836 74.25 -20.46 -14.74
N SER A 837 74.33 -20.06 -16.01
CA SER A 837 75.17 -18.96 -16.45
C SER A 837 74.76 -17.63 -15.80
N SER A 838 75.62 -16.61 -15.88
CA SER A 838 75.19 -15.23 -15.67
C SER A 838 74.09 -14.84 -16.67
N SER A 839 73.14 -13.99 -16.25
CA SER A 839 72.08 -13.48 -17.12
C SER A 839 72.64 -12.62 -18.26
N PHE A 840 72.12 -12.86 -19.46
CA PHE A 840 72.38 -12.08 -20.67
C PHE A 840 71.11 -11.32 -21.07
N VAL A 841 71.16 -9.99 -21.04
CA VAL A 841 69.98 -9.15 -21.24
C VAL A 841 69.74 -8.89 -22.73
N VAL A 842 68.54 -9.21 -23.20
CA VAL A 842 68.08 -8.97 -24.58
C VAL A 842 66.86 -8.05 -24.53
N GLN A 843 66.93 -6.89 -25.19
CA GLN A 843 65.80 -5.97 -25.30
C GLN A 843 65.13 -6.08 -26.67
N ILE A 844 63.90 -6.57 -26.68
CA ILE A 844 63.05 -6.70 -27.86
C ILE A 844 62.12 -5.49 -27.94
N TYR A 845 62.17 -4.75 -29.04
CA TYR A 845 61.31 -3.61 -29.32
C TYR A 845 60.05 -4.03 -30.08
N ARG A 846 58.99 -3.23 -29.92
CA ARG A 846 57.78 -3.37 -30.71
C ARG A 846 58.10 -3.05 -32.17
N ASP A 847 57.64 -3.92 -33.06
CA ASP A 847 57.66 -3.72 -34.50
C ASP A 847 56.34 -3.07 -34.97
N ASN A 848 56.42 -2.10 -35.88
CA ASN A 848 55.26 -1.38 -36.41
C ASN A 848 54.93 -1.87 -37.82
N PRO A 849 53.65 -2.13 -38.16
CA PRO A 849 53.28 -2.59 -39.48
C PRO A 849 53.65 -1.58 -40.58
N PRO A 850 53.87 -2.04 -41.82
CA PRO A 850 54.08 -1.14 -42.94
C PRO A 850 52.86 -0.25 -43.17
N ASN A 851 53.10 0.94 -43.72
CA ASN A 851 51.99 1.78 -44.17
C ASN A 851 51.19 1.04 -45.26
N LYS A 852 49.91 1.41 -45.43
CA LYS A 852 49.10 0.88 -46.54
C LYS A 852 49.77 1.21 -47.89
N PRO A 853 49.88 0.25 -48.84
CA PRO A 853 50.45 0.54 -50.15
C PRO A 853 49.67 1.60 -50.89
N ASN A 854 50.37 2.33 -51.76
CA ASN A 854 49.71 3.28 -52.66
C ASN A 854 48.70 2.56 -53.56
N GLN A 855 47.68 3.29 -54.02
CA GLN A 855 46.78 2.80 -55.06
C GLN A 855 47.62 2.28 -56.24
N PRO A 856 47.37 1.05 -56.73
CA PRO A 856 48.12 0.50 -57.85
C PRO A 856 48.04 1.39 -59.09
N SER A 857 49.09 1.36 -59.90
CA SER A 857 49.16 2.12 -61.16
C SER A 857 49.49 1.21 -62.33
N GLY A 858 48.80 1.38 -63.46
CA GLY A 858 48.95 0.57 -64.67
C GLY A 858 47.84 0.86 -65.69
N GLU A 859 47.73 0.02 -66.73
CA GLU A 859 46.73 0.18 -67.79
C GLU A 859 45.31 -0.09 -67.27
N ILE A 860 44.41 0.90 -67.36
CA ILE A 860 43.04 0.77 -66.84
C ILE A 860 42.05 0.17 -67.86
N LYS A 861 42.46 0.01 -69.12
CA LYS A 861 41.65 -0.67 -70.16
C LYS A 861 42.43 -1.79 -70.85
N PRO A 862 42.85 -2.85 -70.12
CA PRO A 862 43.65 -3.91 -70.69
C PRO A 862 42.86 -4.70 -71.74
N LYS A 863 43.51 -5.03 -72.85
CA LYS A 863 42.99 -6.00 -73.83
C LYS A 863 43.08 -7.41 -73.27
N VAL A 864 42.03 -8.20 -73.48
CA VAL A 864 42.00 -9.59 -73.01
C VAL A 864 43.13 -10.44 -73.62
N ASN A 865 43.62 -11.40 -72.84
CA ASN A 865 44.70 -12.35 -73.19
C ASN A 865 46.08 -11.71 -73.42
N PHE A 866 46.31 -10.48 -72.95
CA PHE A 866 47.63 -9.85 -72.86
C PHE A 866 48.01 -9.63 -71.40
N VAL A 867 49.30 -9.79 -71.10
CA VAL A 867 49.86 -9.57 -69.76
C VAL A 867 50.17 -8.08 -69.59
N TYR A 868 49.72 -7.49 -68.49
CA TYR A 868 49.98 -6.09 -68.11
C TYR A 868 50.70 -6.03 -66.78
N THR A 869 51.65 -5.11 -66.68
CA THR A 869 52.43 -4.82 -65.46
C THR A 869 51.78 -3.70 -64.67
N TYR A 870 51.63 -3.90 -63.38
CA TYR A 870 51.15 -2.89 -62.42
C TYR A 870 52.19 -2.65 -61.35
N LEU A 871 52.23 -1.40 -60.87
CA LEU A 871 53.24 -0.88 -59.96
C LEU A 871 52.57 -0.33 -58.70
N THR A 872 53.12 -0.66 -57.54
CA THR A 872 52.81 0.03 -56.28
C THR A 872 54.05 0.15 -55.41
N LYS A 873 53.98 0.95 -54.37
CA LYS A 873 55.00 1.04 -53.33
C LYS A 873 54.35 1.39 -52.00
N THR A 874 55.00 0.95 -50.92
CA THR A 874 54.74 1.38 -49.55
C THR A 874 56.06 1.61 -48.83
N SER A 875 56.01 2.32 -47.71
CA SER A 875 57.12 2.40 -46.77
C SER A 875 56.73 1.78 -45.43
N ASP A 876 57.66 1.02 -44.87
CA ASP A 876 57.62 0.61 -43.48
C ASP A 876 58.04 1.75 -42.54
N VAL A 877 57.36 1.86 -41.39
CA VAL A 877 57.60 2.95 -40.42
C VAL A 877 58.97 2.81 -39.77
N ASP A 878 59.40 1.57 -39.53
CA ASP A 878 60.69 1.27 -38.92
C ASP A 878 61.80 1.05 -39.97
N GLY A 879 61.45 1.15 -41.25
CA GLY A 879 62.37 1.03 -42.39
C GLY A 879 62.61 -0.41 -42.84
N ASP A 880 61.82 -1.36 -42.34
CA ASP A 880 61.99 -2.78 -42.64
C ASP A 880 61.64 -3.12 -44.09
N GLN A 881 62.19 -4.23 -44.58
CA GLN A 881 61.84 -4.72 -45.90
C GLN A 881 60.41 -5.25 -45.92
N VAL A 882 59.68 -5.00 -47.01
CA VAL A 882 58.26 -5.32 -47.16
C VAL A 882 58.00 -6.29 -48.30
N LEU A 883 57.04 -7.19 -48.10
CA LEU A 883 56.47 -8.09 -49.09
C LEU A 883 55.09 -7.56 -49.50
N TYR A 884 54.69 -7.78 -50.76
CA TYR A 884 53.41 -7.32 -51.31
C TYR A 884 52.58 -8.48 -51.84
N ILE A 885 51.27 -8.45 -51.65
CA ILE A 885 50.32 -9.37 -52.30
C ILE A 885 49.27 -8.59 -53.07
N TRP A 886 49.09 -8.97 -54.34
CA TRP A 886 48.18 -8.32 -55.28
C TRP A 886 46.92 -9.15 -55.44
N ASP A 887 45.76 -8.54 -55.23
CA ASP A 887 44.45 -9.08 -55.60
C ASP A 887 44.03 -8.43 -56.93
N TRP A 888 43.82 -9.24 -57.96
CA TRP A 888 43.53 -8.77 -59.32
C TRP A 888 42.05 -8.54 -59.59
N GLY A 889 41.18 -8.81 -58.61
CA GLY A 889 39.73 -8.59 -58.68
C GLY A 889 38.95 -9.64 -59.49
N ASP A 890 39.63 -10.64 -60.06
CA ASP A 890 39.03 -11.76 -60.80
C ASP A 890 38.99 -13.06 -60.00
N GLY A 891 39.32 -12.98 -58.70
CA GLY A 891 39.42 -14.12 -57.78
C GLY A 891 40.83 -14.72 -57.67
N THR A 892 41.83 -14.18 -58.37
CA THR A 892 43.24 -14.61 -58.27
C THR A 892 44.12 -13.58 -57.54
N ASN A 893 45.23 -14.03 -56.96
CA ASN A 893 46.24 -13.16 -56.36
C ASN A 893 47.67 -13.57 -56.75
N SER A 894 48.64 -12.68 -56.53
CA SER A 894 50.06 -12.91 -56.89
C SER A 894 50.84 -13.84 -55.95
N GLY A 895 50.27 -14.19 -54.78
CA GLY A 895 51.07 -14.56 -53.61
C GLY A 895 51.91 -13.38 -53.07
N TRP A 896 52.59 -13.58 -51.94
CA TRP A 896 53.48 -12.56 -51.36
C TRP A 896 54.78 -12.47 -52.17
N LEU A 897 55.00 -11.31 -52.79
CA LEU A 897 56.17 -10.96 -53.57
C LEU A 897 57.12 -10.11 -52.71
N GLY A 898 58.39 -10.48 -52.64
CA GLY A 898 59.40 -9.75 -51.87
C GLY A 898 60.34 -10.71 -51.13
N PRO A 899 61.08 -10.23 -50.11
CA PRO A 899 61.03 -8.87 -49.57
C PRO A 899 61.71 -7.81 -50.46
N TYR A 900 61.16 -6.59 -50.44
CA TYR A 900 61.69 -5.39 -51.09
C TYR A 900 62.09 -4.37 -50.03
N ASP A 901 63.12 -3.57 -50.26
CA ASP A 901 63.45 -2.47 -49.35
C ASP A 901 62.28 -1.49 -49.21
N SER A 902 62.09 -0.93 -48.00
CA SER A 902 61.04 0.07 -47.72
C SER A 902 61.07 1.22 -48.75
N ASN A 903 59.89 1.60 -49.26
CA ASN A 903 59.66 2.63 -50.28
C ASN A 903 60.18 2.30 -51.70
N VAL A 904 60.63 1.07 -51.95
CA VAL A 904 60.93 0.57 -53.30
C VAL A 904 59.66 0.10 -54.01
N THR A 905 59.55 0.41 -55.30
CA THR A 905 58.41 0.02 -56.14
C THR A 905 58.41 -1.49 -56.39
N CYS A 906 57.30 -2.13 -56.07
CA CYS A 906 56.99 -3.50 -56.44
C CYS A 906 56.22 -3.53 -57.77
N GLU A 907 56.62 -4.43 -58.66
CA GLU A 907 55.96 -4.67 -59.94
C GLU A 907 55.34 -6.07 -59.95
N ALA A 908 54.12 -6.20 -60.43
CA ALA A 908 53.48 -7.50 -60.66
C ALA A 908 52.70 -7.50 -61.97
N THR A 909 52.62 -8.64 -62.63
CA THR A 909 51.98 -8.77 -63.94
C THR A 909 50.77 -9.70 -63.90
N HIS A 910 49.69 -9.34 -64.59
CA HIS A 910 48.49 -10.18 -64.70
C HIS A 910 47.84 -10.11 -66.08
N LEU A 911 47.04 -11.11 -66.43
CA LEU A 911 46.25 -11.14 -67.67
C LEU A 911 44.79 -11.46 -67.36
N TRP A 912 43.87 -10.76 -68.03
CA TRP A 912 42.43 -11.04 -67.96
C TRP A 912 41.96 -11.68 -69.25
N ASN A 913 41.15 -12.74 -69.17
CA ASN A 913 40.69 -13.51 -70.34
C ASN A 913 39.22 -13.24 -70.72
N VAL A 914 38.48 -12.46 -69.93
CA VAL A 914 37.05 -12.16 -70.15
C VAL A 914 36.86 -10.74 -70.70
N LYS A 915 36.10 -10.61 -71.80
CA LYS A 915 35.74 -9.31 -72.41
C LYS A 915 34.55 -8.67 -71.69
N ASP A 916 34.48 -7.34 -71.71
CA ASP A 916 33.37 -6.53 -71.18
C ASP A 916 33.08 -6.76 -69.69
N ASN A 917 34.15 -6.82 -68.88
CA ASN A 917 34.03 -6.97 -67.43
C ASN A 917 34.86 -5.92 -66.68
N ASN A 918 34.39 -5.55 -65.48
CA ASN A 918 35.06 -4.59 -64.59
C ASN A 918 35.75 -5.33 -63.44
N TYR A 919 37.02 -5.02 -63.19
CA TYR A 919 37.82 -5.58 -62.10
C TYR A 919 38.40 -4.46 -61.24
N THR A 920 38.74 -4.77 -59.98
CA THR A 920 39.42 -3.83 -59.07
C THR A 920 40.69 -4.45 -58.52
N ILE A 921 41.83 -3.85 -58.85
CA ILE A 921 43.13 -4.30 -58.37
C ILE A 921 43.44 -3.63 -57.02
N LYS A 922 43.82 -4.43 -56.01
CA LYS A 922 44.25 -3.95 -54.68
C LYS A 922 45.53 -4.65 -54.25
N VAL A 923 46.32 -4.01 -53.39
CA VAL A 923 47.59 -4.55 -52.89
C VAL A 923 47.70 -4.36 -51.39
N LYS A 924 48.16 -5.39 -50.69
CA LYS A 924 48.50 -5.36 -49.26
C LYS A 924 50.01 -5.55 -49.10
N ALA A 925 50.62 -4.97 -48.07
CA ALA A 925 52.01 -5.21 -47.71
C ALA A 925 52.11 -5.89 -46.33
N LYS A 926 53.25 -6.52 -46.07
CA LYS A 926 53.70 -6.92 -44.73
C LYS A 926 55.21 -6.82 -44.63
N ASP A 927 55.77 -6.60 -43.45
CA ASP A 927 57.23 -6.60 -43.28
C ASP A 927 57.82 -8.03 -43.15
N ILE A 928 59.13 -8.11 -42.96
CA ILE A 928 59.88 -9.35 -42.73
C ILE A 928 59.67 -9.96 -41.33
N TYR A 929 59.06 -9.22 -40.40
CA TYR A 929 58.71 -9.71 -39.05
C TYR A 929 57.25 -10.16 -38.97
N GLY A 930 56.47 -9.94 -40.03
CA GLY A 930 55.15 -10.51 -40.25
C GLY A 930 53.98 -9.55 -40.01
N GLN A 931 54.20 -8.27 -39.70
CA GLN A 931 53.09 -7.33 -39.49
C GLN A 931 52.52 -6.87 -40.83
N GLU A 932 51.19 -6.92 -40.97
CA GLU A 932 50.51 -6.63 -42.24
C GLU A 932 49.88 -5.22 -42.24
N SER A 933 49.97 -4.52 -43.38
CA SER A 933 49.34 -3.22 -43.64
C SER A 933 47.84 -3.35 -43.92
N ASP A 934 47.09 -2.25 -44.00
CA ASP A 934 45.79 -2.26 -44.69
C ASP A 934 45.96 -2.48 -46.21
N TRP A 935 44.87 -2.90 -46.88
CA TRP A 935 44.82 -2.95 -48.35
C TRP A 935 44.85 -1.53 -48.96
N SER A 936 45.50 -1.38 -50.11
CA SER A 936 45.53 -0.14 -50.86
C SER A 936 44.14 0.27 -51.39
N ASP A 937 44.00 1.55 -51.70
CA ASP A 937 42.81 2.03 -52.39
C ASP A 937 42.72 1.34 -53.77
N PRO A 938 41.55 0.83 -54.19
CA PRO A 938 41.43 -0.01 -55.38
C PRO A 938 41.65 0.75 -56.68
N LEU A 939 42.34 0.15 -57.66
CA LEU A 939 42.39 0.62 -59.05
C LEU A 939 41.34 -0.14 -59.90
N PRO A 940 40.23 0.50 -60.32
CA PRO A 940 39.26 -0.13 -61.21
C PRO A 940 39.77 -0.17 -62.66
N ILE A 941 39.56 -1.29 -63.35
CA ILE A 941 39.91 -1.48 -64.76
C ILE A 941 38.75 -2.13 -65.54
N THR A 942 38.68 -1.93 -66.87
CA THR A 942 37.61 -2.45 -67.74
C THR A 942 38.16 -3.01 -69.07
N THR A 943 37.83 -4.25 -69.44
CA THR A 943 38.27 -4.85 -70.72
C THR A 943 37.36 -4.46 -71.92
N PRO A 944 37.88 -4.27 -73.15
CA PRO A 944 37.10 -3.69 -74.27
C PRO A 944 36.04 -4.62 -74.92
N TYR A 945 34.91 -4.02 -75.36
CA TYR A 945 33.72 -4.62 -75.99
C TYR A 945 33.93 -5.15 -77.44
N SER A 946 33.18 -6.17 -77.90
CA SER A 946 33.25 -6.68 -79.30
C SER A 946 31.93 -6.56 -80.10
N TYR A 947 31.98 -5.94 -81.29
CA TYR A 947 30.85 -5.68 -82.21
C TYR A 947 31.09 -6.33 -83.60
N ASN A 948 30.10 -7.02 -84.21
CA ASN A 948 30.26 -7.80 -85.47
C ASN A 948 29.27 -7.38 -86.61
N PRO A 949 29.70 -6.59 -87.62
CA PRO A 949 28.81 -5.99 -88.63
C PRO A 949 28.56 -6.77 -89.94
N ILE A 950 29.20 -7.92 -90.20
CA ILE A 950 29.04 -8.63 -91.50
C ILE A 950 27.59 -9.13 -91.73
N HIS A 951 26.91 -9.51 -90.65
CA HIS A 951 25.58 -10.12 -90.68
C HIS A 951 24.49 -9.18 -91.22
N GLN A 952 24.57 -7.86 -90.95
CA GLN A 952 23.58 -6.88 -91.43
C GLN A 952 23.76 -6.49 -92.90
N PHE A 953 24.95 -6.69 -93.48
CA PHE A 953 25.16 -6.40 -94.90
C PHE A 953 24.75 -7.57 -95.79
N PHE A 954 24.96 -8.83 -95.39
CA PHE A 954 24.42 -9.95 -96.16
C PHE A 954 22.88 -9.88 -96.24
N GLU A 955 22.20 -9.46 -95.17
CA GLU A 955 20.77 -9.09 -95.17
C GLU A 955 20.43 -8.03 -96.23
N TRP A 956 21.16 -6.90 -96.23
CA TRP A 956 20.96 -5.83 -97.21
C TRP A 956 21.21 -6.30 -98.65
N LEU A 957 22.29 -7.06 -98.87
CA LEU A 957 22.69 -7.59 -100.17
C LEU A 957 21.66 -8.57 -100.73
N PHE A 958 21.13 -9.48 -99.89
CA PHE A 958 20.12 -10.46 -100.30
C PHE A 958 18.73 -9.84 -100.52
N GLN A 959 18.36 -8.79 -99.78
CA GLN A 959 17.13 -8.03 -100.05
C GLN A 959 17.20 -7.22 -101.35
N ARG A 960 18.39 -6.68 -101.68
CA ARG A 960 18.61 -5.89 -102.89
C ARG A 960 18.70 -6.75 -104.16
N PHE A 961 19.18 -7.99 -104.04
CA PHE A 961 19.41 -8.90 -105.16
C PHE A 961 18.89 -10.33 -104.90
N PRO A 962 17.57 -10.53 -104.73
CA PRO A 962 17.00 -11.78 -104.24
C PRO A 962 17.22 -13.02 -105.13
N HIS A 963 17.55 -12.83 -106.41
CA HIS A 963 17.78 -13.93 -107.37
C HIS A 963 19.22 -14.01 -107.90
N ALA A 964 20.10 -13.08 -107.53
CA ALA A 964 21.45 -13.03 -108.09
C ALA A 964 22.42 -14.03 -107.45
N PHE A 965 22.14 -14.51 -106.22
CA PHE A 965 23.08 -15.31 -105.43
C PHE A 965 22.45 -16.50 -104.67
N PRO A 966 21.72 -17.42 -105.33
CA PRO A 966 21.01 -18.51 -104.64
C PRO A 966 21.95 -19.48 -103.89
N ILE A 967 23.15 -19.74 -104.41
CA ILE A 967 24.12 -20.68 -103.82
C ILE A 967 24.77 -20.08 -102.56
N ILE A 968 25.10 -18.79 -102.57
CA ILE A 968 25.67 -18.10 -101.40
C ILE A 968 24.63 -18.01 -100.28
N ARG A 969 23.36 -17.78 -100.64
CA ARG A 969 22.26 -17.75 -99.69
C ARG A 969 22.08 -19.10 -98.97
N GLN A 970 22.17 -20.20 -99.72
CA GLN A 970 22.07 -21.55 -99.15
C GLN A 970 23.29 -21.94 -98.28
N LEU A 971 24.50 -21.46 -98.61
CA LEU A 971 25.72 -21.72 -97.83
C LEU A 971 25.82 -20.89 -96.54
N LEU A 972 25.22 -19.71 -96.50
CA LEU A 972 25.24 -18.81 -95.35
C LEU A 972 23.98 -18.91 -94.47
N GLY A 973 23.07 -19.84 -94.77
CA GLY A 973 21.89 -20.13 -93.94
C GLY A 973 20.79 -19.07 -94.00
N TYR A 974 20.51 -18.55 -95.20
CA TYR A 974 19.56 -17.44 -95.45
C TYR A 974 18.40 -17.79 -96.40
#